data_AF-A0A834AR32-F1
#
_entry.id   AF-A0A834AR32-F1
#
_cell.length_a   1.000
_cell.length_b   1.000
_cell.length_c   1.000
_cell.angle_alpha   90.00
_cell.angle_beta   90.00
_cell.angle_gamma   90.00
#
_symmetry.space_group_name_H-M   'P 1'
#
loop_
_entity.id
_entity.type
_entity.pdbx_description
1 polymer ?
#
loop_
_entity_poly.entity_id
_entity_poly.type
_entity_poly.pdbx_seq_one_letter_code
_entity_poly.pdbx_strand_id
1 'polypeptide(L)'
;MECYQVPVTYQSAMSGGAPYYFAAELPPGNLPEPAPFTVGDNRTYQGFWNPPLAPRKGYNIYFQAMSSVEKETKTQCVRIATKAAATEEPEVIPDPAKQTDRVVKIAGISAGILVFILLLLVVVLIVKKSKLAKKRKDAMGNTRQEMTHMVNAMDRSYADQSTLHAEDPLSITFMDQHNFSPRYENHSATAESSRLLDVPRYLCEGTESPYQTGQLHPAIRVADLLQHINLMKTSDSYGFKEEYESFFEGQSASWDVAKKDQNRAKNRYGNIIAYDHSRVILQPVEDDPSSDYINANYIDGYQRPSHYIATQGPVHETVYDFWRMVWQEQSACIVMVTNLVEVGRVKCYKYWPDDTEVYGDFKVTCVEMEPLAEYVVRTFTLERRGYNEIREVKQFHFTGWPDHGVPYHATGLLSFIRRVKFSNPPSAGPIVVHCSAGAGRTGCYIVIDIMLDMAEREGVVDIYNCVKALRSRRINMVQTEEQYIFIHDAILEACLCGETAIPVCEFKAAYFDMIRIDSQTNSSHLKDEFQTLNSVTPRLQAEDCSIACLPRNHDKNRFMDMLPPDRCLPFLITIDGESSNYINAALMDSYRQPAAFIVTQYPLPNTVKDFWRLVYDYGCTSIVMLNEVDLSQGCPQYWPEEGMLRYGPIQVECMSCSMDCDVINRIFRICNLTRPQEGYLMVQQFQYLGWASHREVPGSKRSFLKLILQVEKWQEECEEGEGRTIIHCLNGGGRSGMFCAIGIVVEMVKRQNVVDVFHAVKTLRNSKPNMVEAPEQYRFCYDVALEYLESS
;
A
#
# COMPACT_ATOMS: atom_id res chain seq x y z
N MET A 1 -22.06 -6.97 39.92
CA MET A 1 -23.20 -6.96 38.99
C MET A 1 -24.39 -6.49 39.78
N GLU A 2 -24.89 -5.27 39.56
CA GLU A 2 -26.05 -4.75 40.29
C GLU A 2 -26.90 -3.90 39.33
N CYS A 3 -27.98 -4.49 38.81
CA CYS A 3 -29.01 -3.70 38.11
C CYS A 3 -29.90 -3.02 39.14
N TYR A 4 -30.40 -1.83 38.81
CA TYR A 4 -31.17 -1.00 39.73
C TYR A 4 -32.65 -1.39 39.65
N GLN A 5 -33.12 -2.15 40.64
CA GLN A 5 -34.47 -2.72 40.64
C GLN A 5 -35.58 -1.70 40.97
N VAL A 6 -35.25 -0.65 41.73
CA VAL A 6 -36.21 0.37 42.15
C VAL A 6 -35.97 1.64 41.34
N PRO A 7 -36.95 2.12 40.55
CA PRO A 7 -36.83 3.40 39.89
C PRO A 7 -36.80 4.54 40.91
N VAL A 8 -35.73 5.35 40.88
CA VAL A 8 -35.56 6.51 41.76
C VAL A 8 -35.46 7.77 40.90
N THR A 9 -36.32 8.76 41.15
CA THR A 9 -36.24 10.06 40.46
C THR A 9 -35.03 10.85 40.93
N TYR A 10 -34.51 11.78 40.11
CA TYR A 10 -33.37 12.60 40.50
C TYR A 10 -33.58 13.37 41.82
N GLN A 11 -34.78 13.91 42.04
CA GLN A 11 -35.11 14.66 43.25
C GLN A 11 -35.08 13.76 44.49
N SER A 12 -35.66 12.56 44.39
CA SER A 12 -35.63 11.54 45.45
C SER A 12 -34.22 11.02 45.71
N ALA A 13 -33.40 10.88 44.66
CA ALA A 13 -32.01 10.48 44.80
C ALA A 13 -31.18 11.55 45.52
N MET A 14 -31.39 12.83 45.19
CA MET A 14 -30.70 13.96 45.82
C MET A 14 -31.11 14.16 47.28
N SER A 15 -32.39 14.03 47.64
CA SER A 15 -32.87 14.20 49.01
C SER A 15 -32.62 12.96 49.89
N GLY A 16 -32.69 11.76 49.31
CA GLY A 16 -32.49 10.49 49.99
C GLY A 16 -31.05 9.94 49.95
N GLY A 17 -30.13 10.64 49.27
CA GLY A 17 -28.72 10.22 49.15
C GLY A 17 -28.50 8.96 48.32
N ALA A 18 -29.40 8.62 47.38
CA ALA A 18 -29.24 7.44 46.54
C ALA A 18 -28.08 7.62 45.55
N PRO A 19 -27.25 6.58 45.30
CA PRO A 19 -26.09 6.68 44.42
C PRO A 19 -26.44 6.67 42.92
N TYR A 20 -27.71 6.49 42.57
CA TYR A 20 -28.22 6.44 41.19
C TYR A 20 -29.58 7.15 41.10
N TYR A 21 -29.96 7.49 39.87
CA TYR A 21 -31.31 7.95 39.52
C TYR A 21 -31.63 7.49 38.09
N PHE A 22 -32.91 7.43 37.76
CA PHE A 22 -33.39 7.12 36.43
C PHE A 22 -33.58 8.42 35.67
N ALA A 23 -33.00 8.50 34.47
CA ALA A 23 -33.07 9.67 33.60
C ALA A 23 -34.20 9.57 32.56
N ALA A 24 -34.67 8.36 32.27
CA ALA A 24 -35.79 8.08 31.39
C ALA A 24 -36.37 6.68 31.67
N GLU A 25 -37.64 6.50 31.36
CA GLU A 25 -38.28 5.18 31.22
C GLU A 25 -38.92 5.09 29.83
N LEU A 26 -38.67 4.00 29.12
CA LEU A 26 -39.18 3.75 27.76
C LEU A 26 -40.12 2.53 27.81
N PRO A 27 -41.44 2.73 27.82
CA PRO A 27 -42.38 1.61 27.87
C PRO A 27 -42.38 0.84 26.54
N PRO A 28 -42.71 -0.47 26.54
CA PRO A 28 -42.70 -1.30 25.34
C PRO A 28 -43.49 -0.74 24.15
N GLY A 29 -44.57 0.01 24.41
CA GLY A 29 -45.37 0.66 23.37
C GLY A 29 -44.63 1.74 22.55
N ASN A 30 -43.49 2.22 23.03
CA ASN A 30 -42.67 3.25 22.38
C ASN A 30 -41.39 2.70 21.73
N LEU A 31 -41.15 1.40 21.81
CA LEU A 31 -39.99 0.72 21.20
C LEU A 31 -40.07 0.47 19.67
N PRO A 32 -41.25 0.46 18.99
CA PRO A 32 -41.30 0.25 17.55
C PRO A 32 -40.70 1.39 16.70
N GLU A 33 -40.57 2.59 17.25
CA GLU A 33 -40.02 3.76 16.57
C GLU A 33 -38.68 4.18 17.20
N PRO A 34 -37.67 4.57 16.40
CA PRO A 34 -36.40 5.07 16.93
C PRO A 34 -36.60 6.39 17.71
N ALA A 35 -36.44 6.35 19.04
CA ALA A 35 -36.52 7.53 19.90
C ALA A 35 -35.12 7.99 20.34
N PRO A 36 -34.59 9.12 19.84
CA PRO A 36 -33.29 9.62 20.28
C PRO A 36 -33.34 10.11 21.73
N PHE A 37 -32.38 9.68 22.56
CA PHE A 37 -32.21 10.10 23.94
C PHE A 37 -30.80 10.68 24.14
N THR A 38 -30.70 11.88 24.71
CA THR A 38 -29.42 12.54 25.00
C THR A 38 -29.25 12.68 26.50
N VAL A 39 -28.20 12.11 27.08
CA VAL A 39 -27.95 12.17 28.52
C VAL A 39 -27.64 13.61 28.96
N GLY A 40 -28.32 14.09 30.00
CA GLY A 40 -28.12 15.44 30.55
C GLY A 40 -28.69 16.59 29.73
N ASP A 41 -29.68 16.32 28.86
CA ASP A 41 -30.30 17.31 27.99
C ASP A 41 -31.36 18.21 28.65
N ASN A 42 -31.52 18.06 29.97
CA ASN A 42 -32.46 18.81 30.80
C ASN A 42 -33.95 18.59 30.48
N ARG A 43 -34.31 17.47 29.84
CA ARG A 43 -35.70 17.11 29.53
C ARG A 43 -36.27 16.10 30.53
N THR A 44 -37.59 15.93 30.51
CA THR A 44 -38.29 14.91 31.32
C THR A 44 -38.87 13.85 30.41
N TYR A 45 -38.54 12.60 30.70
CA TYR A 45 -38.96 11.42 29.94
C TYR A 45 -39.82 10.52 30.81
N GLN A 46 -41.13 10.45 30.52
CA GLN A 46 -42.09 9.61 31.25
C GLN A 46 -41.99 9.77 32.79
N GLY A 47 -41.92 11.03 33.26
CA GLY A 47 -41.84 11.34 34.69
C GLY A 47 -40.43 11.35 35.29
N PHE A 48 -39.41 10.90 34.55
CA PHE A 48 -38.02 10.97 34.97
C PHE A 48 -37.32 12.17 34.35
N TRP A 49 -36.86 13.10 35.20
CA TRP A 49 -36.09 14.24 34.76
C TRP A 49 -34.63 13.85 34.51
N ASN A 50 -34.09 14.24 33.36
CA ASN A 50 -32.71 14.04 32.92
C ASN A 50 -31.88 15.32 33.11
N PRO A 51 -31.41 15.61 34.34
CA PRO A 51 -30.73 16.87 34.66
C PRO A 51 -29.36 16.97 33.97
N PRO A 52 -28.90 18.20 33.66
CA PRO A 52 -27.55 18.43 33.17
C PRO A 52 -26.47 17.80 34.03
N LEU A 53 -25.48 17.16 33.40
CA LEU A 53 -24.39 16.49 34.10
C LEU A 53 -23.41 17.53 34.68
N ALA A 54 -23.24 17.53 36.01
CA ALA A 54 -22.33 18.45 36.69
C ALA A 54 -20.87 18.25 36.20
N PRO A 55 -20.14 19.30 35.81
CA PRO A 55 -18.78 19.20 35.24
C PRO A 55 -17.79 18.44 36.14
N ARG A 56 -17.87 18.66 37.45
CA ARG A 56 -16.96 18.11 38.46
C ARG A 56 -17.42 16.79 39.09
N LYS A 57 -18.50 16.19 38.58
CA LYS A 57 -19.02 14.90 39.08
C LYS A 57 -18.80 13.82 38.01
N GLY A 58 -18.30 12.67 38.45
CA GLY A 58 -18.21 11.49 37.60
C GLY A 58 -19.56 10.78 37.53
N TYR A 59 -19.91 10.27 36.35
CA TYR A 59 -21.17 9.55 36.12
C TYR A 59 -20.88 8.24 35.40
N ASN A 60 -21.52 7.15 35.85
CA ASN A 60 -21.63 5.92 35.08
C ASN A 60 -23.05 5.86 34.50
N ILE A 61 -23.15 5.65 33.19
CA ILE A 61 -24.42 5.66 32.47
C ILE A 61 -24.76 4.22 32.12
N TYR A 62 -25.92 3.77 32.60
CA TYR A 62 -26.41 2.42 32.41
C TYR A 62 -27.67 2.42 31.55
N PHE A 63 -27.75 1.49 30.62
CA PHE A 63 -28.98 1.13 29.93
C PHE A 63 -29.49 -0.18 30.55
N GLN A 64 -30.76 -0.23 30.95
CA GLN A 64 -31.35 -1.44 31.52
C GLN A 64 -32.67 -1.80 30.84
N ALA A 65 -32.86 -3.10 30.66
CA ALA A 65 -34.09 -3.68 30.14
C ALA A 65 -34.69 -4.60 31.22
N MET A 66 -36.01 -4.53 31.36
CA MET A 66 -36.79 -5.37 32.26
C MET A 66 -37.84 -6.10 31.44
N SER A 67 -37.89 -7.42 31.60
CA SER A 67 -38.92 -8.27 31.01
C SER A 67 -39.69 -8.97 32.12
N SER A 68 -41.03 -8.98 32.03
CA SER A 68 -41.89 -9.65 32.99
C SER A 68 -42.84 -10.60 32.26
N VAL A 69 -42.83 -11.88 32.64
CA VAL A 69 -43.68 -12.94 32.10
C VAL A 69 -44.17 -13.79 33.26
N GLU A 70 -45.49 -14.04 33.34
CA GLU A 70 -46.10 -14.97 34.32
C GLU A 70 -45.65 -14.76 35.79
N LYS A 71 -45.47 -13.49 36.20
CA LYS A 71 -45.00 -13.03 37.52
C LYS A 71 -43.50 -13.23 37.79
N GLU A 72 -42.72 -13.70 36.84
CA GLU A 72 -41.26 -13.61 36.87
C GLU A 72 -40.79 -12.34 36.18
N THR A 73 -39.93 -11.57 36.85
CA THR A 73 -39.31 -10.37 36.29
C THR A 73 -37.80 -10.57 36.21
N LYS A 74 -37.23 -10.45 35.00
CA LYS A 74 -35.79 -10.45 34.77
C LYS A 74 -35.34 -9.05 34.37
N THR A 75 -34.24 -8.60 34.97
CA THR A 75 -33.64 -7.29 34.72
C THR A 75 -32.19 -7.49 34.29
N GLN A 76 -31.82 -6.88 33.17
CA GLN A 76 -30.45 -6.87 32.68
C GLN A 76 -30.02 -5.43 32.38
N CYS A 77 -28.78 -5.10 32.75
CA CYS A 77 -28.24 -3.75 32.63
C CYS A 77 -26.82 -3.80 32.07
N VAL A 78 -26.49 -2.82 31.23
CA VAL A 78 -25.17 -2.66 30.61
C VAL A 78 -24.71 -1.21 30.84
N ARG A 79 -23.45 -1.04 31.23
CA ARG A 79 -22.83 0.29 31.29
C ARG A 79 -22.48 0.72 29.87
N ILE A 80 -23.12 1.77 29.37
CA ILE A 80 -22.97 2.25 27.99
C ILE A 80 -21.99 3.41 27.86
N ALA A 81 -21.72 4.15 28.95
CA ALA A 81 -20.75 5.24 28.96
C ALA A 81 -20.30 5.59 30.39
N THR A 82 -19.15 6.27 30.50
CA THR A 82 -18.66 6.87 31.74
C THR A 82 -18.20 8.31 31.46
N LYS A 83 -18.68 9.27 32.26
CA LYS A 83 -18.16 10.64 32.30
C LYS A 83 -17.22 10.77 33.50
N ALA A 84 -15.96 11.12 33.28
CA ALA A 84 -15.01 11.42 34.35
C ALA A 84 -15.31 12.79 35.01
N ALA A 85 -14.96 12.96 36.28
CA ALA A 85 -15.03 14.26 36.95
C ALA A 85 -13.91 15.17 36.44
N ALA A 86 -14.23 16.41 36.04
CA ALA A 86 -13.21 17.40 35.71
C ALA A 86 -12.40 17.77 36.96
N THR A 87 -11.12 17.40 37.00
CA THR A 87 -10.17 17.74 38.07
C THR A 87 -9.31 18.92 37.67
N GLU A 88 -9.86 20.13 37.66
CA GLU A 88 -9.07 21.36 37.64
C GLU A 88 -9.75 22.44 38.53
N GLU A 89 -9.03 22.89 39.55
CA GLU A 89 -9.26 24.19 40.18
C GLU A 89 -8.55 25.28 39.37
N PRO A 90 -9.15 26.46 39.17
CA PRO A 90 -8.44 27.58 38.57
C PRO A 90 -7.40 28.10 39.58
N GLU A 91 -6.11 27.90 39.29
CA GLU A 91 -5.02 28.45 40.12
C GLU A 91 -5.00 29.98 40.05
N VAL A 92 -5.33 30.61 41.17
CA VAL A 92 -5.04 32.01 41.48
C VAL A 92 -3.55 32.10 41.81
N ILE A 93 -2.80 32.84 40.99
CA ILE A 93 -1.36 33.09 41.12
C ILE A 93 -1.05 33.69 42.52
N PRO A 94 -0.19 33.07 43.35
CA PRO A 94 0.40 33.72 44.51
C PRO A 94 1.90 34.05 44.32
N ASP A 95 2.28 35.14 44.97
CA ASP A 95 3.56 35.88 45.03
C ASP A 95 4.86 35.04 45.13
N PRO A 96 5.93 35.30 44.33
CA PRO A 96 7.10 34.41 44.18
C PRO A 96 8.22 34.62 45.22
N ALA A 97 7.89 34.97 46.47
CA ALA A 97 8.91 35.34 47.47
C ALA A 97 9.18 34.30 48.58
N LYS A 98 8.55 33.11 48.59
CA LYS A 98 8.73 32.12 49.68
C LYS A 98 9.08 30.69 49.26
N GLN A 99 9.44 30.45 48.00
CA GLN A 99 9.73 29.10 47.48
C GLN A 99 11.22 28.83 47.17
N THR A 100 12.15 29.62 47.69
CA THR A 100 13.58 29.46 47.37
C THR A 100 14.33 28.48 48.27
N ASP A 101 13.86 28.18 49.49
CA ASP A 101 14.68 27.38 50.44
C ASP A 101 14.38 25.85 50.43
N ARG A 102 13.25 25.43 49.87
CA ARG A 102 12.85 24.00 49.80
C ARG A 102 13.26 23.32 48.49
N VAL A 103 13.30 24.09 47.38
CA VAL A 103 13.66 23.59 46.04
C VAL A 103 15.16 23.31 45.92
N VAL A 104 16.01 24.12 46.58
CA VAL A 104 17.48 23.95 46.56
C VAL A 104 17.93 22.66 47.26
N LYS A 105 17.23 22.23 48.33
CA LYS A 105 17.55 20.98 49.04
C LYS A 105 17.11 19.72 48.28
N ILE A 106 16.03 19.78 47.52
CA ILE A 106 15.53 18.65 46.72
C ILE A 106 16.33 18.49 45.42
N ALA A 107 16.74 19.61 44.79
CA ALA A 107 17.56 19.60 43.58
C ALA A 107 18.98 19.02 43.79
N GLY A 108 19.55 19.18 44.99
CA GLY A 108 20.86 18.60 45.33
C GLY A 108 20.84 17.07 45.44
N ILE A 109 19.75 16.49 45.93
CA ILE A 109 19.60 15.03 46.11
C ILE A 109 19.32 14.34 44.76
N SER A 110 18.50 14.95 43.91
CA SER A 110 18.20 14.42 42.57
C SER A 110 19.41 14.50 41.61
N ALA A 111 20.23 15.55 41.71
CA ALA A 111 21.46 15.66 40.92
C ALA A 111 22.49 14.56 41.29
N GLY A 112 22.62 14.22 42.58
CA GLY A 112 23.52 13.15 43.03
C GLY A 112 23.12 11.76 42.53
N ILE A 113 21.81 11.47 42.51
CA ILE A 113 21.28 10.20 42.00
C ILE A 113 21.49 10.10 40.48
N LEU A 114 21.32 11.19 39.74
CA LEU A 114 21.50 11.20 38.28
C LEU A 114 22.95 10.95 37.87
N VAL A 115 23.92 11.53 38.59
CA VAL A 115 25.36 11.30 38.35
C VAL A 115 25.75 9.86 38.67
N PHE A 116 25.16 9.25 39.71
CA PHE A 116 25.41 7.85 40.06
C PHE A 116 24.86 6.88 38.99
N ILE A 117 23.67 7.15 38.45
CA ILE A 117 23.08 6.37 37.35
C ILE A 117 23.93 6.50 36.07
N LEU A 118 24.42 7.71 35.75
CA LEU A 118 25.31 7.93 34.61
C LEU A 118 26.64 7.18 34.76
N LEU A 119 27.25 7.17 35.95
CA LEU A 119 28.47 6.41 36.22
C LEU A 119 28.26 4.90 36.08
N LEU A 120 27.13 4.38 36.56
CA LEU A 120 26.76 2.97 36.37
C LEU A 120 26.56 2.62 34.88
N LEU A 121 25.91 3.49 34.11
CA LEU A 121 25.73 3.30 32.66
C LEU A 121 27.08 3.30 31.92
N VAL A 122 28.02 4.16 32.30
CA VAL A 122 29.38 4.18 31.73
C VAL A 122 30.12 2.89 32.03
N VAL A 123 30.03 2.36 33.25
CA VAL A 123 30.64 1.07 33.62
C VAL A 123 30.02 -0.08 32.83
N VAL A 124 28.70 -0.13 32.69
CA VAL A 124 28.00 -1.13 31.87
C VAL A 124 28.40 -1.03 30.40
N LEU A 125 28.54 0.19 29.86
CA LEU A 125 29.00 0.40 28.48
C LEU A 125 30.45 -0.04 28.27
N ILE A 126 31.35 0.19 29.22
CA ILE A 126 32.75 -0.28 29.15
C ILE A 126 32.80 -1.82 29.17
N VAL A 127 31.99 -2.46 30.03
CA VAL A 127 31.91 -3.94 30.11
C VAL A 127 31.25 -4.54 28.85
N LYS A 128 30.23 -3.89 28.28
CA LYS A 128 29.64 -4.30 26.99
C LYS A 128 30.62 -4.10 25.84
N LYS A 129 31.39 -3.00 25.81
CA LYS A 129 32.36 -2.69 24.75
C LYS A 129 33.55 -3.64 24.77
N SER A 130 34.01 -4.10 25.94
CA SER A 130 35.06 -5.12 26.04
C SER A 130 34.59 -6.51 25.58
N LYS A 131 33.33 -6.89 25.85
CA LYS A 131 32.71 -8.11 25.34
C LYS A 131 32.39 -8.06 23.83
N LEU A 132 32.00 -6.89 23.30
CA LEU A 132 31.73 -6.69 21.87
C LEU A 132 33.01 -6.62 21.03
N ALA A 133 34.09 -6.04 21.57
CA ALA A 133 35.40 -6.00 20.90
C ALA A 133 36.02 -7.39 20.76
N LYS A 134 35.78 -8.30 21.73
CA LYS A 134 36.19 -9.70 21.65
C LYS A 134 35.38 -10.47 20.59
N LYS A 135 34.06 -10.24 20.48
CA LYS A 135 33.21 -10.82 19.42
C LYS A 135 33.43 -10.22 18.02
N ARG A 136 33.82 -8.94 17.89
CA ARG A 136 34.14 -8.31 16.60
C ARG A 136 35.45 -8.81 16.00
N LYS A 137 36.42 -9.25 16.82
CA LYS A 137 37.71 -9.77 16.32
C LYS A 137 37.56 -11.14 15.63
N ASP A 138 36.59 -11.95 16.06
CA ASP A 138 36.32 -13.28 15.50
C ASP A 138 35.39 -13.21 14.26
N ALA A 139 34.51 -12.20 14.16
CA ALA A 139 33.61 -12.01 13.01
C ALA A 139 34.31 -11.38 11.79
N MET A 140 35.34 -10.54 11.99
CA MET A 140 36.02 -9.81 10.92
C MET A 140 36.95 -10.68 10.05
N GLY A 141 37.26 -11.90 10.51
CA GLY A 141 38.01 -12.89 9.74
C GLY A 141 37.21 -13.56 8.61
N ASN A 142 35.90 -13.76 8.80
CA ASN A 142 35.04 -14.42 7.81
C ASN A 142 34.43 -13.44 6.79
N THR A 143 34.11 -12.21 7.19
CA THR A 143 33.48 -11.22 6.27
C THR A 143 34.42 -10.76 5.14
N ARG A 144 35.73 -10.88 5.33
CA ARG A 144 36.74 -10.53 4.31
C ARG A 144 36.82 -11.58 3.18
N GLN A 145 36.35 -12.81 3.42
CA GLN A 145 36.26 -13.85 2.39
C GLN A 145 34.95 -13.75 1.58
N GLU A 146 33.84 -13.30 2.19
CA GLU A 146 32.53 -13.21 1.52
C GLU A 146 32.41 -11.99 0.57
N MET A 147 32.99 -10.82 0.89
CA MET A 147 32.99 -9.66 -0.02
C MET A 147 33.82 -9.88 -1.29
N THR A 148 34.84 -10.74 -1.25
CA THR A 148 35.67 -11.04 -2.42
C THR A 148 34.97 -12.01 -3.38
N HIS A 149 33.93 -12.73 -2.92
CA HIS A 149 33.16 -13.68 -3.74
C HIS A 149 31.91 -13.05 -4.39
N MET A 150 31.32 -12.02 -3.79
CA MET A 150 30.15 -11.33 -4.35
C MET A 150 30.48 -10.44 -5.56
N VAL A 151 31.68 -9.85 -5.61
CA VAL A 151 32.11 -8.99 -6.73
C VAL A 151 32.44 -9.81 -7.99
N ASN A 152 32.84 -11.08 -7.85
CA ASN A 152 33.07 -11.98 -8.99
C ASN A 152 31.80 -12.67 -9.52
N ALA A 153 30.66 -12.54 -8.83
CA ALA A 153 29.41 -13.23 -9.21
C ALA A 153 28.50 -12.39 -10.14
N MET A 154 28.67 -11.06 -10.18
CA MET A 154 27.92 -10.20 -11.11
C MET A 154 28.57 -10.08 -12.50
N ASP A 155 29.84 -10.47 -12.66
CA ASP A 155 30.58 -10.38 -13.93
C ASP A 155 30.55 -11.65 -14.81
N ARG A 156 29.69 -12.65 -14.50
CA ARG A 156 29.63 -13.91 -15.27
C ARG A 156 28.27 -14.37 -15.77
N SER A 157 27.22 -13.55 -15.70
CA SER A 157 25.90 -13.92 -16.26
C SER A 157 25.70 -13.57 -17.74
N TYR A 158 26.77 -13.26 -18.49
CA TYR A 158 26.76 -13.11 -19.94
C TYR A 158 27.97 -13.79 -20.59
N ALA A 159 28.02 -15.13 -20.59
CA ALA A 159 28.73 -15.93 -21.61
C ALA A 159 28.47 -17.44 -21.45
N ASP A 160 27.97 -18.03 -22.54
CA ASP A 160 28.12 -19.40 -23.05
C ASP A 160 27.36 -20.64 -22.51
N GLN A 161 26.91 -21.40 -23.51
CA GLN A 161 26.19 -22.68 -23.54
C GLN A 161 27.08 -23.92 -23.28
N SER A 162 26.39 -25.00 -22.88
CA SER A 162 26.65 -26.43 -23.18
C SER A 162 27.93 -27.12 -22.68
N THR A 163 27.77 -28.13 -21.80
CA THR A 163 28.04 -29.55 -22.09
C THR A 163 27.70 -30.48 -20.91
N LEU A 164 27.35 -31.73 -21.26
CA LEU A 164 26.90 -32.88 -20.46
C LEU A 164 27.93 -33.41 -19.44
N HIS A 165 27.48 -34.01 -18.32
CA HIS A 165 27.47 -35.48 -18.07
C HIS A 165 27.16 -35.87 -16.61
N ALA A 166 26.55 -37.06 -16.52
CA ALA A 166 26.08 -37.85 -15.38
C ALA A 166 27.10 -38.15 -14.26
N GLU A 167 26.57 -38.45 -13.05
CA GLU A 167 26.69 -39.72 -12.30
C GLU A 167 26.46 -39.45 -10.78
N ASP A 168 25.42 -40.08 -10.22
CA ASP A 168 25.27 -40.44 -8.78
C ASP A 168 26.14 -41.72 -8.52
N PRO A 169 26.27 -42.38 -7.32
CA PRO A 169 25.51 -42.25 -6.05
C PRO A 169 26.37 -42.45 -4.75
N LEU A 170 25.72 -42.47 -3.56
CA LEU A 170 25.93 -43.37 -2.39
C LEU A 170 25.26 -42.75 -1.13
N SER A 171 24.04 -43.17 -0.75
CA SER A 171 23.70 -44.20 0.25
C SER A 171 24.27 -44.04 1.67
N ILE A 172 23.41 -43.77 2.67
CA ILE A 172 23.50 -44.33 4.03
C ILE A 172 22.09 -44.70 4.53
N THR A 173 21.92 -45.99 4.79
CA THR A 173 20.79 -46.73 5.39
C THR A 173 20.78 -46.72 6.92
N PHE A 174 19.60 -46.85 7.55
CA PHE A 174 19.25 -47.65 8.77
C PHE A 174 17.74 -47.41 9.07
N MET A 175 16.77 -48.31 8.78
CA MET A 175 16.24 -49.50 9.52
C MET A 175 16.03 -49.26 11.04
N ASP A 176 14.87 -49.48 11.67
CA ASP A 176 13.97 -50.67 11.72
C ASP A 176 12.50 -50.27 12.04
N GLN A 177 11.47 -50.82 11.38
CA GLN A 177 10.70 -52.07 11.64
C GLN A 177 9.74 -52.08 12.86
N HIS A 178 8.44 -52.21 12.56
CA HIS A 178 7.58 -53.28 13.11
C HIS A 178 6.46 -53.65 12.12
N ASN A 179 6.43 -54.95 11.77
CA ASN A 179 5.39 -55.71 11.05
C ASN A 179 4.15 -55.93 11.93
N PHE A 180 2.94 -55.97 11.35
CA PHE A 180 2.24 -57.23 11.00
C PHE A 180 0.92 -56.97 10.25
N SER A 181 0.61 -57.89 9.32
CA SER A 181 -0.38 -57.81 8.23
C SER A 181 -1.73 -58.49 8.59
N PRO A 182 -2.58 -58.94 7.62
CA PRO A 182 -3.85 -58.30 7.29
C PRO A 182 -5.06 -59.24 7.48
N ARG A 183 -6.29 -58.73 7.29
CA ARG A 183 -7.44 -59.59 6.97
C ARG A 183 -8.29 -59.00 5.84
N TYR A 184 -8.39 -59.82 4.80
CA TYR A 184 -9.36 -59.77 3.71
C TYR A 184 -10.79 -59.89 4.23
N GLU A 185 -11.74 -59.20 3.58
CA GLU A 185 -12.93 -59.85 3.06
C GLU A 185 -13.52 -59.06 1.88
N ASN A 186 -13.71 -59.78 0.78
CA ASN A 186 -14.39 -59.37 -0.45
C ASN A 186 -15.89 -59.19 -0.20
N HIS A 187 -16.57 -58.31 -0.93
CA HIS A 187 -17.88 -58.59 -1.54
C HIS A 187 -17.98 -57.91 -2.92
N SER A 188 -18.51 -58.69 -3.87
CA SER A 188 -18.57 -58.49 -5.31
C SER A 188 -19.94 -58.00 -5.84
N ALA A 189 -19.95 -57.62 -7.12
CA ALA A 189 -21.06 -57.62 -8.11
C ALA A 189 -22.03 -56.42 -8.06
N THR A 190 -22.51 -55.79 -9.15
CA THR A 190 -22.49 -56.06 -10.61
C THR A 190 -23.14 -54.89 -11.38
N ALA A 191 -22.71 -54.64 -12.64
CA ALA A 191 -23.43 -54.10 -13.84
C ALA A 191 -24.12 -52.69 -13.73
N GLU A 192 -24.31 -51.83 -14.75
CA GLU A 192 -24.23 -51.86 -16.22
C GLU A 192 -24.30 -50.40 -16.78
N SER A 193 -23.60 -50.15 -17.89
CA SER A 193 -23.89 -49.28 -19.06
C SER A 193 -24.51 -47.85 -18.99
N SER A 194 -23.78 -46.92 -19.63
CA SER A 194 -24.23 -45.89 -20.61
C SER A 194 -24.70 -44.49 -20.20
N ARG A 195 -24.01 -43.50 -20.81
CA ARG A 195 -24.43 -42.15 -21.29
C ARG A 195 -24.09 -40.90 -20.44
N LEU A 196 -23.25 -40.08 -21.08
CA LEU A 196 -23.38 -38.64 -21.37
C LEU A 196 -23.47 -37.63 -20.21
N LEU A 197 -22.45 -36.76 -20.17
CA LEU A 197 -22.50 -35.32 -19.93
C LEU A 197 -23.70 -34.80 -19.13
N ASP A 198 -23.53 -34.71 -17.81
CA ASP A 198 -24.19 -33.68 -17.02
C ASP A 198 -23.38 -33.43 -15.73
N VAL A 199 -22.70 -32.28 -15.66
CA VAL A 199 -22.16 -31.76 -14.40
C VAL A 199 -23.31 -30.99 -13.75
N PRO A 200 -23.77 -31.34 -12.54
CA PRO A 200 -24.91 -30.68 -11.93
C PRO A 200 -24.59 -29.20 -11.65
N ARG A 201 -25.14 -28.30 -12.47
CA ARG A 201 -25.34 -26.90 -12.08
C ARG A 201 -26.42 -26.91 -10.99
N TYR A 202 -26.01 -26.71 -9.74
CA TYR A 202 -26.94 -26.42 -8.67
C TYR A 202 -27.62 -25.08 -8.96
N LEU A 203 -28.83 -25.14 -9.51
CA LEU A 203 -29.83 -24.09 -9.36
C LEU A 203 -30.25 -24.10 -7.89
N CYS A 204 -29.83 -23.09 -7.13
CA CYS A 204 -30.41 -22.81 -5.82
C CYS A 204 -31.44 -21.70 -6.01
N GLU A 205 -32.71 -22.05 -5.81
CA GLU A 205 -33.80 -21.09 -5.63
C GLU A 205 -33.51 -20.20 -4.41
N GLY A 206 -33.95 -18.93 -4.52
CA GLY A 206 -33.80 -17.83 -3.57
C GLY A 206 -33.32 -18.20 -2.17
N THR A 207 -32.05 -17.93 -1.90
CA THR A 207 -31.48 -17.95 -0.55
C THR A 207 -30.86 -16.60 -0.23
N GLU A 208 -31.21 -16.11 0.95
CA GLU A 208 -30.76 -14.86 1.57
C GLU A 208 -29.24 -14.72 1.50
N SER A 209 -28.78 -13.46 1.46
CA SER A 209 -27.36 -13.08 1.51
C SER A 209 -26.58 -13.89 2.56
N PRO A 210 -25.43 -14.50 2.24
CA PRO A 210 -24.62 -15.28 3.19
C PRO A 210 -24.00 -14.40 4.30
N TYR A 211 -24.15 -13.08 4.23
CA TYR A 211 -23.82 -12.14 5.31
C TYR A 211 -24.95 -12.05 6.34
N GLN A 212 -25.36 -13.18 6.93
CA GLN A 212 -26.17 -13.15 8.14
C GLN A 212 -25.29 -12.66 9.29
N THR A 213 -25.55 -11.43 9.73
CA THR A 213 -24.88 -10.71 10.80
C THR A 213 -24.99 -11.47 12.13
N GLY A 214 -23.96 -12.26 12.43
CA GLY A 214 -23.70 -12.72 13.79
C GLY A 214 -23.48 -11.50 14.70
N GLN A 215 -24.20 -11.45 15.81
CA GLN A 215 -24.40 -10.31 16.73
C GLN A 215 -23.15 -9.73 17.44
N LEU A 216 -21.92 -9.93 16.94
CA LEU A 216 -20.69 -9.47 17.61
C LEU A 216 -19.95 -8.35 16.84
N HIS A 217 -19.95 -8.34 15.50
CA HIS A 217 -19.30 -7.31 14.69
C HIS A 217 -20.25 -6.84 13.57
N PRO A 218 -20.97 -5.71 13.74
CA PRO A 218 -21.86 -5.19 12.72
C PRO A 218 -21.08 -4.52 11.58
N ALA A 219 -21.67 -4.50 10.39
CA ALA A 219 -21.14 -3.72 9.26
C ALA A 219 -21.01 -2.23 9.63
N ILE A 220 -19.96 -1.60 9.12
CA ILE A 220 -19.60 -0.21 9.38
C ILE A 220 -20.11 0.65 8.23
N ARG A 221 -20.85 1.72 8.50
CA ARG A 221 -21.24 2.67 7.45
C ARG A 221 -19.99 3.36 6.90
N VAL A 222 -19.94 3.55 5.59
CA VAL A 222 -18.82 4.26 4.92
C VAL A 222 -18.61 5.65 5.54
N ALA A 223 -19.70 6.35 5.88
CA ALA A 223 -19.63 7.66 6.55
C ALA A 223 -18.98 7.63 7.95
N ASP A 224 -19.02 6.49 8.64
CA ASP A 224 -18.46 6.34 10.00
C ASP A 224 -17.07 5.67 9.97
N LEU A 225 -16.59 5.22 8.80
CA LEU A 225 -15.40 4.39 8.66
C LEU A 225 -14.13 5.08 9.19
N LEU A 226 -13.93 6.36 8.88
CA LEU A 226 -12.79 7.15 9.38
C LEU A 226 -12.79 7.19 10.91
N GLN A 227 -13.95 7.44 11.51
CA GLN A 227 -14.09 7.52 12.97
C GLN A 227 -13.85 6.15 13.60
N HIS A 228 -14.40 5.09 13.01
CA HIS A 228 -14.20 3.72 13.45
C HIS A 228 -12.71 3.34 13.44
N ILE A 229 -11.99 3.58 12.34
CA ILE A 229 -10.56 3.27 12.22
C ILE A 229 -9.74 4.04 13.26
N ASN A 230 -10.01 5.34 13.45
CA ASN A 230 -9.32 6.13 14.47
C ASN A 230 -9.54 5.56 15.88
N LEU A 231 -10.78 5.17 16.22
CA LEU A 231 -11.09 4.53 17.49
C LEU A 231 -10.32 3.20 17.64
N MET A 232 -10.29 2.37 16.61
CA MET A 232 -9.57 1.08 16.62
C MET A 232 -8.04 1.25 16.75
N LYS A 233 -7.46 2.36 16.27
CA LYS A 233 -6.03 2.66 16.41
C LYS A 233 -5.65 3.22 17.78
N THR A 234 -6.55 3.95 18.46
CA THR A 234 -6.24 4.68 19.70
C THR A 234 -6.84 4.07 20.97
N SER A 235 -7.72 3.08 20.85
CA SER A 235 -8.44 2.48 21.97
C SER A 235 -7.54 1.59 22.83
N ASP A 236 -7.52 1.84 24.13
CA ASP A 236 -6.80 1.01 25.12
C ASP A 236 -7.56 -0.28 25.49
N SER A 237 -8.84 -0.41 25.10
CA SER A 237 -9.70 -1.53 25.52
C SER A 237 -9.95 -2.57 24.45
N TYR A 238 -10.12 -2.13 23.20
CA TYR A 238 -10.44 -2.97 22.05
C TYR A 238 -10.02 -2.23 20.80
N GLY A 239 -9.06 -2.79 20.06
CA GLY A 239 -8.55 -2.24 18.81
C GLY A 239 -8.29 -3.34 17.79
N PHE A 240 -7.51 -3.00 16.77
CA PHE A 240 -7.24 -3.92 15.66
C PHE A 240 -6.57 -5.22 16.09
N LYS A 241 -5.71 -5.15 17.11
CA LYS A 241 -5.03 -6.31 17.66
C LYS A 241 -6.01 -7.33 18.23
N GLU A 242 -6.90 -6.89 19.12
CA GLU A 242 -7.87 -7.77 19.77
C GLU A 242 -8.88 -8.34 18.76
N GLU A 243 -9.29 -7.55 17.76
CA GLU A 243 -10.16 -8.02 16.69
C GLU A 243 -9.46 -9.07 15.82
N TYR A 244 -8.21 -8.82 15.43
CA TYR A 244 -7.43 -9.74 14.62
C TYR A 244 -7.11 -11.05 15.37
N GLU A 245 -6.72 -10.97 16.64
CA GLU A 245 -6.44 -12.13 17.50
C GLU A 245 -7.72 -12.97 17.79
N SER A 246 -8.92 -12.42 17.55
CA SER A 246 -10.17 -13.17 17.70
C SER A 246 -10.41 -14.20 16.59
N PHE A 247 -9.72 -14.09 15.44
CA PHE A 247 -9.83 -15.07 14.39
C PHE A 247 -9.24 -16.42 14.84
N PHE A 248 -9.97 -17.50 14.57
CA PHE A 248 -9.51 -18.84 14.91
C PHE A 248 -8.15 -19.13 14.25
N GLU A 249 -7.16 -19.49 15.08
CA GLU A 249 -5.87 -19.98 14.65
C GLU A 249 -5.88 -21.50 14.59
N GLY A 250 -5.77 -22.07 13.38
CA GLY A 250 -5.63 -23.50 13.20
C GLY A 250 -6.52 -24.08 12.10
N GLN A 251 -6.65 -25.41 12.14
CA GLN A 251 -7.45 -26.16 11.17
C GLN A 251 -8.95 -25.99 11.45
N SER A 252 -9.67 -25.30 10.56
CA SER A 252 -11.13 -25.18 10.65
C SER A 252 -11.89 -26.20 9.79
N ALA A 253 -11.22 -26.89 8.85
CA ALA A 253 -11.81 -27.89 7.96
C ALA A 253 -10.80 -28.99 7.57
N SER A 254 -11.28 -30.10 7.00
CA SER A 254 -10.41 -31.20 6.54
C SER A 254 -9.50 -30.78 5.39
N TRP A 255 -8.36 -31.46 5.25
CA TRP A 255 -7.32 -31.26 4.22
C TRP A 255 -6.63 -32.58 3.88
N ASP A 256 -7.39 -33.66 3.92
CA ASP A 256 -6.90 -35.03 3.82
C ASP A 256 -6.25 -35.28 2.46
N VAL A 257 -6.79 -34.66 1.39
CA VAL A 257 -6.22 -34.75 0.05
C VAL A 257 -4.85 -34.08 -0.04
N ALA A 258 -4.72 -32.89 0.56
CA ALA A 258 -3.47 -32.13 0.53
C ALA A 258 -2.31 -32.80 1.28
N LYS A 259 -2.64 -33.65 2.28
CA LYS A 259 -1.64 -34.35 3.12
C LYS A 259 -1.18 -35.70 2.59
N LYS A 260 -1.85 -36.25 1.56
CA LYS A 260 -1.43 -37.49 0.90
C LYS A 260 0.03 -37.39 0.47
N ASP A 261 0.79 -38.46 0.64
CA ASP A 261 2.24 -38.44 0.42
C ASP A 261 2.62 -37.98 -1.00
N GLN A 262 1.85 -38.38 -2.01
CA GLN A 262 2.01 -37.96 -3.41
C GLN A 262 1.78 -36.45 -3.64
N ASN A 263 1.02 -35.78 -2.78
CA ASN A 263 0.67 -34.36 -2.91
C ASN A 263 1.56 -33.44 -2.06
N ARG A 264 2.35 -33.99 -1.12
CA ARG A 264 3.18 -33.19 -0.22
C ARG A 264 4.19 -32.31 -0.96
N ALA A 265 4.82 -32.84 -2.02
CA ALA A 265 5.77 -32.10 -2.85
C ALA A 265 5.10 -30.96 -3.64
N LYS A 266 3.78 -31.02 -3.88
CA LYS A 266 3.02 -29.97 -4.55
C LYS A 266 2.71 -28.77 -3.63
N ASN A 267 2.97 -28.89 -2.33
CA ASN A 267 2.76 -27.82 -1.35
C ASN A 267 4.05 -27.05 -1.09
N ARG A 268 4.05 -25.74 -1.36
CA ARG A 268 5.18 -24.86 -1.04
C ARG A 268 5.44 -24.80 0.46
N TYR A 269 4.38 -24.82 1.27
CA TYR A 269 4.44 -24.76 2.72
C TYR A 269 3.55 -25.86 3.32
N GLY A 270 4.14 -26.74 4.13
CA GLY A 270 3.39 -27.86 4.73
C GLY A 270 2.31 -27.44 5.74
N ASN A 271 2.34 -26.18 6.20
CA ASN A 271 1.37 -25.58 7.11
C ASN A 271 0.34 -24.67 6.43
N ILE A 272 0.41 -24.48 5.10
CA ILE A 272 -0.55 -23.69 4.32
C ILE A 272 -1.03 -24.54 3.15
N ILE A 273 -2.07 -25.32 3.43
CA ILE A 273 -2.59 -26.34 2.52
C ILE A 273 -4.08 -26.15 2.26
N ALA A 274 -4.55 -26.62 1.11
CA ALA A 274 -5.92 -26.45 0.68
C ALA A 274 -6.91 -27.30 1.51
N TYR A 275 -8.02 -26.69 1.95
CA TYR A 275 -9.13 -27.41 2.55
C TYR A 275 -9.89 -28.23 1.51
N ASP A 276 -10.35 -29.43 1.87
CA ASP A 276 -10.93 -30.38 0.91
C ASP A 276 -12.25 -29.88 0.31
N HIS A 277 -13.11 -29.26 1.12
CA HIS A 277 -14.47 -28.86 0.73
C HIS A 277 -14.52 -27.70 -0.28
N SER A 278 -13.43 -26.94 -0.41
CA SER A 278 -13.33 -25.75 -1.24
C SER A 278 -12.15 -25.80 -2.22
N ARG A 279 -11.37 -26.89 -2.24
CA ARG A 279 -10.21 -27.00 -3.12
C ARG A 279 -10.64 -26.99 -4.58
N VAL A 280 -9.77 -26.47 -5.45
CA VAL A 280 -9.89 -26.69 -6.88
C VAL A 280 -9.52 -28.14 -7.20
N ILE A 281 -10.37 -28.83 -7.95
CA ILE A 281 -10.18 -30.24 -8.32
C ILE A 281 -9.83 -30.27 -9.81
N LEU A 282 -8.60 -30.67 -10.13
CA LEU A 282 -8.18 -30.80 -11.53
C LEU A 282 -8.77 -32.06 -12.14
N GLN A 283 -9.18 -31.99 -13.41
CA GLN A 283 -9.55 -33.15 -14.20
C GLN A 283 -8.36 -34.11 -14.27
N PRO A 284 -8.47 -35.37 -13.79
CA PRO A 284 -7.35 -36.31 -13.79
C PRO A 284 -6.78 -36.52 -15.19
N VAL A 285 -5.45 -36.57 -15.29
CA VAL A 285 -4.73 -36.96 -16.50
C VAL A 285 -4.90 -38.47 -16.71
N GLU A 286 -5.03 -38.92 -17.97
CA GLU A 286 -5.33 -40.32 -18.32
C GLU A 286 -4.38 -41.34 -17.67
N ASP A 287 -3.09 -41.00 -17.55
CA ASP A 287 -2.05 -41.86 -16.99
C ASP A 287 -1.78 -41.65 -15.48
N ASP A 288 -2.44 -40.66 -14.86
CA ASP A 288 -2.33 -40.39 -13.42
C ASP A 288 -3.70 -40.04 -12.82
N PRO A 289 -4.48 -41.03 -12.38
CA PRO A 289 -5.76 -40.81 -11.71
C PRO A 289 -5.65 -40.01 -10.40
N SER A 290 -4.44 -39.81 -9.89
CA SER A 290 -4.13 -39.13 -8.64
C SER A 290 -3.72 -37.65 -8.85
N SER A 291 -3.74 -37.19 -10.10
CA SER A 291 -3.35 -35.83 -10.54
C SER A 291 -4.43 -34.76 -10.36
N ASP A 292 -5.43 -34.99 -9.49
CA ASP A 292 -6.56 -34.09 -9.26
C ASP A 292 -6.25 -32.93 -8.31
N TYR A 293 -5.05 -32.93 -7.71
CA TYR A 293 -4.66 -32.00 -6.67
C TYR A 293 -3.81 -30.83 -7.17
N ILE A 294 -4.24 -29.63 -6.79
CA ILE A 294 -3.46 -28.40 -6.76
C ILE A 294 -3.73 -27.66 -5.44
N ASN A 295 -2.73 -26.96 -4.89
CA ASN A 295 -2.92 -26.16 -3.68
C ASN A 295 -3.62 -24.84 -4.02
N ALA A 296 -4.94 -24.91 -4.18
CA ALA A 296 -5.82 -23.79 -4.52
C ALA A 296 -7.21 -24.00 -3.90
N ASN A 297 -7.90 -22.91 -3.55
CA ASN A 297 -9.28 -22.95 -3.06
C ASN A 297 -10.13 -21.90 -3.78
N TYR A 298 -11.38 -22.25 -4.06
CA TYR A 298 -12.40 -21.28 -4.49
C TYR A 298 -12.75 -20.35 -3.34
N ILE A 299 -12.80 -19.06 -3.63
CA ILE A 299 -13.21 -18.00 -2.73
C ILE A 299 -14.38 -17.24 -3.35
N ASP A 300 -15.39 -16.99 -2.54
CA ASP A 300 -16.57 -16.25 -2.98
C ASP A 300 -16.26 -14.74 -3.00
N GLY A 301 -16.76 -14.04 -4.02
CA GLY A 301 -16.76 -12.58 -4.09
C GLY A 301 -18.03 -11.99 -3.54
N TYR A 302 -18.13 -10.67 -3.59
CA TYR A 302 -19.34 -9.97 -3.14
C TYR A 302 -20.54 -10.39 -4.01
N GLN A 303 -21.47 -11.15 -3.41
CA GLN A 303 -22.65 -11.73 -4.10
C GLN A 303 -22.30 -12.56 -5.34
N ARG A 304 -21.08 -13.13 -5.40
CA ARG A 304 -20.58 -13.91 -6.55
C ARG A 304 -19.91 -15.19 -6.05
N PRO A 305 -20.57 -16.36 -6.10
CA PRO A 305 -19.97 -17.60 -5.65
C PRO A 305 -18.75 -17.95 -6.51
N SER A 306 -17.68 -18.44 -5.86
CA SER A 306 -16.43 -18.86 -6.51
C SER A 306 -15.85 -17.83 -7.49
N HIS A 307 -15.94 -16.53 -7.15
CA HIS A 307 -15.44 -15.46 -8.01
C HIS A 307 -13.91 -15.45 -8.13
N TYR A 308 -13.20 -15.96 -7.13
CA TYR A 308 -11.74 -16.05 -7.13
C TYR A 308 -11.26 -17.48 -6.88
N ILE A 309 -10.04 -17.74 -7.30
CA ILE A 309 -9.23 -18.88 -6.86
C ILE A 309 -8.03 -18.34 -6.09
N ALA A 310 -7.95 -18.61 -4.80
CA ALA A 310 -6.77 -18.31 -3.99
C ALA A 310 -5.80 -19.51 -4.03
N THR A 311 -4.62 -19.31 -4.59
CA THR A 311 -3.62 -20.38 -4.78
C THR A 311 -2.22 -19.97 -4.34
N GLN A 312 -1.37 -20.95 -4.02
CA GLN A 312 0.04 -20.70 -3.76
C GLN A 312 0.76 -20.22 -5.03
N GLY A 313 1.87 -19.50 -4.87
CA GLY A 313 2.80 -19.27 -5.96
C GLY A 313 3.36 -20.62 -6.44
N PRO A 314 3.23 -20.97 -7.74
CA PRO A 314 3.65 -22.27 -8.25
C PRO A 314 5.07 -22.62 -7.82
N VAL A 315 5.30 -23.87 -7.43
CA VAL A 315 6.64 -24.46 -7.36
C VAL A 315 6.97 -25.03 -8.73
N HIS A 316 8.24 -25.39 -8.97
CA HIS A 316 8.70 -25.89 -10.26
C HIS A 316 7.83 -27.07 -10.75
N GLU A 317 7.53 -28.00 -9.85
CA GLU A 317 6.77 -29.22 -10.11
C GLU A 317 5.28 -28.98 -10.40
N THR A 318 4.74 -27.80 -10.06
CA THR A 318 3.30 -27.50 -10.19
C THR A 318 2.99 -26.47 -11.28
N VAL A 319 3.97 -26.05 -12.09
CA VAL A 319 3.73 -25.07 -13.18
C VAL A 319 2.72 -25.63 -14.19
N TYR A 320 2.85 -26.92 -14.53
CA TYR A 320 1.89 -27.59 -15.41
C TYR A 320 0.48 -27.64 -14.83
N ASP A 321 0.36 -28.04 -13.56
CA ASP A 321 -0.92 -28.09 -12.83
C ASP A 321 -1.57 -26.70 -12.74
N PHE A 322 -0.77 -25.64 -12.62
CA PHE A 322 -1.27 -24.26 -12.60
C PHE A 322 -1.89 -23.85 -13.93
N TRP A 323 -1.24 -24.12 -15.07
CA TRP A 323 -1.83 -23.82 -16.39
C TRP A 323 -3.04 -24.71 -16.71
N ARG A 324 -3.04 -25.98 -16.25
CA ARG A 324 -4.22 -26.85 -16.29
C ARG A 324 -5.40 -26.21 -15.56
N MET A 325 -5.17 -25.68 -14.37
CA MET A 325 -6.19 -24.99 -13.57
C MET A 325 -6.72 -23.76 -14.33
N VAL A 326 -5.85 -22.88 -14.81
CA VAL A 326 -6.22 -21.67 -15.55
C VAL A 326 -7.08 -22.01 -16.78
N TRP A 327 -6.71 -23.06 -17.53
CA TRP A 327 -7.50 -23.54 -18.65
C TRP A 327 -8.83 -24.12 -18.22
N GLN A 328 -8.84 -25.07 -17.28
CA GLN A 328 -10.06 -25.76 -16.84
C GLN A 328 -11.11 -24.77 -16.33
N GLU A 329 -10.67 -23.80 -15.53
CA GLU A 329 -11.53 -22.83 -14.88
C GLU A 329 -11.89 -21.65 -15.79
N GLN A 330 -11.42 -21.63 -17.04
CA GLN A 330 -11.67 -20.55 -18.01
C GLN A 330 -11.27 -19.17 -17.46
N SER A 331 -10.20 -19.12 -16.67
CA SER A 331 -9.70 -17.89 -16.05
C SER A 331 -9.04 -17.00 -17.09
N ALA A 332 -9.53 -15.78 -17.23
CA ALA A 332 -8.95 -14.77 -18.13
C ALA A 332 -7.91 -13.87 -17.43
N CYS A 333 -7.93 -13.81 -16.10
CA CYS A 333 -7.06 -12.94 -15.32
C CYS A 333 -6.33 -13.72 -14.21
N ILE A 334 -5.02 -13.48 -14.12
CA ILE A 334 -4.14 -13.96 -13.04
C ILE A 334 -3.60 -12.73 -12.31
N VAL A 335 -3.78 -12.69 -11.00
CA VAL A 335 -3.28 -11.65 -10.11
C VAL A 335 -2.13 -12.22 -9.27
N MET A 336 -0.94 -11.69 -9.50
CA MET A 336 0.30 -12.03 -8.79
C MET A 336 0.69 -10.86 -7.88
N VAL A 337 0.58 -11.04 -6.56
CA VAL A 337 0.88 -10.02 -5.53
C VAL A 337 2.16 -10.39 -4.74
N THR A 338 3.21 -10.81 -5.44
CA THR A 338 4.52 -11.12 -4.85
C THR A 338 5.61 -11.04 -5.92
N ASN A 339 6.82 -10.64 -5.56
CA ASN A 339 7.98 -10.78 -6.44
C ASN A 339 8.46 -12.25 -6.45
N LEU A 340 9.25 -12.65 -7.45
CA LEU A 340 9.79 -14.01 -7.54
C LEU A 340 10.75 -14.32 -6.37
N VAL A 341 11.57 -13.35 -6.00
CA VAL A 341 12.57 -13.42 -4.93
C VAL A 341 12.44 -12.19 -4.05
N GLU A 342 12.42 -12.39 -2.73
CA GLU A 342 12.33 -11.32 -1.73
C GLU A 342 13.32 -11.65 -0.60
N VAL A 343 14.20 -10.70 -0.23
CA VAL A 343 15.31 -10.90 0.73
C VAL A 343 16.11 -12.21 0.46
N GLY A 344 16.42 -12.48 -0.80
CA GLY A 344 17.17 -13.68 -1.23
C GLY A 344 16.41 -15.01 -1.09
N ARG A 345 15.10 -14.99 -0.79
CA ARG A 345 14.27 -16.19 -0.70
C ARG A 345 13.30 -16.26 -1.87
N VAL A 346 13.23 -17.42 -2.52
CA VAL A 346 12.26 -17.69 -3.59
C VAL A 346 10.85 -17.73 -3.00
N LYS A 347 9.97 -16.86 -3.49
CA LYS A 347 8.56 -16.77 -3.11
C LYS A 347 7.64 -17.41 -4.13
N CYS A 348 8.01 -17.34 -5.40
CA CYS A 348 7.25 -17.91 -6.51
C CYS A 348 8.22 -18.40 -7.58
N TYR A 349 7.93 -19.55 -8.20
CA TYR A 349 8.65 -19.98 -9.39
C TYR A 349 8.12 -19.21 -10.61
N LYS A 350 8.99 -18.83 -11.55
CA LYS A 350 8.56 -18.17 -12.79
C LYS A 350 7.81 -19.19 -13.64
N TYR A 351 6.49 -19.05 -13.72
CA TYR A 351 5.59 -19.98 -14.43
C TYR A 351 5.20 -19.52 -15.83
N TRP A 352 5.82 -18.43 -16.33
CA TRP A 352 5.51 -17.85 -17.63
C TRP A 352 6.79 -17.69 -18.47
N PRO A 353 6.67 -17.77 -19.81
CA PRO A 353 7.78 -17.53 -20.72
C PRO A 353 7.99 -16.04 -21.00
N ASP A 354 9.18 -15.68 -21.49
CA ASP A 354 9.44 -14.35 -22.06
C ASP A 354 8.95 -14.23 -23.50
N ASP A 355 8.95 -15.35 -24.25
CA ASP A 355 8.38 -15.46 -25.59
C ASP A 355 7.39 -16.65 -25.61
N THR A 356 7.86 -17.86 -25.89
CA THR A 356 6.99 -19.05 -26.00
C THR A 356 7.60 -20.23 -25.24
N GLU A 357 6.78 -20.95 -24.46
CA GLU A 357 7.18 -22.20 -23.81
C GLU A 357 6.02 -23.20 -23.76
N VAL A 358 6.35 -24.49 -23.70
CA VAL A 358 5.38 -25.59 -23.63
C VAL A 358 5.43 -26.23 -22.25
N TYR A 359 4.29 -26.21 -21.56
CA TYR A 359 4.08 -26.87 -20.27
C TYR A 359 3.13 -28.05 -20.47
N GLY A 360 3.67 -29.26 -20.62
CA GLY A 360 2.87 -30.46 -20.93
C GLY A 360 2.12 -30.32 -22.26
N ASP A 361 0.79 -30.34 -22.23
CA ASP A 361 -0.08 -30.14 -23.39
C ASP A 361 -0.46 -28.67 -23.65
N PHE A 362 0.01 -27.73 -22.82
CA PHE A 362 -0.21 -26.30 -23.00
C PHE A 362 0.97 -25.61 -23.68
N LYS A 363 0.69 -24.81 -24.70
CA LYS A 363 1.63 -23.85 -25.25
C LYS A 363 1.22 -22.46 -24.78
N VAL A 364 2.13 -21.78 -24.10
CA VAL A 364 1.94 -20.42 -23.58
C VAL A 364 2.85 -19.49 -24.35
N THR A 365 2.29 -18.41 -24.89
CA THR A 365 3.05 -17.39 -25.63
C THR A 365 2.78 -16.02 -25.00
N CYS A 366 3.82 -15.31 -24.57
CA CYS A 366 3.73 -13.92 -24.15
C CYS A 366 3.65 -13.04 -25.39
N VAL A 367 2.51 -12.37 -25.58
CA VAL A 367 2.26 -11.53 -26.77
C VAL A 367 2.46 -10.05 -26.49
N GLU A 368 2.34 -9.63 -25.22
CA GLU A 368 2.49 -8.24 -24.81
C GLU A 368 3.00 -8.14 -23.38
N MET A 369 3.86 -7.16 -23.12
CA MET A 369 4.33 -6.78 -21.79
C MET A 369 4.23 -5.27 -21.61
N GLU A 370 3.46 -4.84 -20.63
CA GLU A 370 3.27 -3.44 -20.25
C GLU A 370 3.87 -3.21 -18.84
N PRO A 371 5.12 -2.72 -18.74
CA PRO A 371 5.71 -2.33 -17.46
C PRO A 371 5.14 -0.98 -16.99
N LEU A 372 4.69 -0.95 -15.73
CA LEU A 372 4.28 0.25 -15.01
C LEU A 372 5.08 0.37 -13.71
N ALA A 373 4.99 1.50 -13.03
CA ALA A 373 5.84 1.77 -11.87
C ALA A 373 5.67 0.76 -10.72
N GLU A 374 4.44 0.36 -10.41
CA GLU A 374 4.11 -0.51 -9.27
C GLU A 374 3.65 -1.92 -9.67
N TYR A 375 3.43 -2.16 -10.97
CA TYR A 375 3.01 -3.46 -11.48
C TYR A 375 3.36 -3.67 -12.95
N VAL A 376 3.31 -4.92 -13.40
CA VAL A 376 3.51 -5.29 -14.80
C VAL A 376 2.29 -6.06 -15.28
N VAL A 377 1.78 -5.72 -16.47
CA VAL A 377 0.74 -6.49 -17.14
C VAL A 377 1.37 -7.31 -18.26
N ARG A 378 1.05 -8.61 -18.31
CA ARG A 378 1.47 -9.50 -19.39
C ARG A 378 0.23 -10.11 -20.03
N THR A 379 0.15 -10.06 -21.35
CA THR A 379 -0.90 -10.77 -22.12
C THR A 379 -0.29 -12.05 -22.68
N PHE A 380 -0.96 -13.17 -22.42
CA PHE A 380 -0.57 -14.48 -22.92
C PHE A 380 -1.64 -15.03 -23.86
N THR A 381 -1.20 -15.77 -24.88
CA THR A 381 -2.07 -16.72 -25.58
C THR A 381 -1.79 -18.13 -25.07
N LEU A 382 -2.86 -18.84 -24.75
CA LEU A 382 -2.86 -20.18 -24.21
C LEU A 382 -3.53 -21.12 -25.22
N GLU A 383 -2.77 -22.09 -25.70
CA GLU A 383 -3.24 -23.12 -26.63
C GLU A 383 -3.10 -24.50 -25.96
N ARG A 384 -4.10 -25.38 -26.13
CA ARG A 384 -4.05 -26.75 -25.61
C ARG A 384 -4.02 -27.77 -26.75
N ARG A 385 -3.05 -28.67 -26.74
CA ARG A 385 -2.92 -29.71 -27.78
C ARG A 385 -4.21 -30.55 -27.89
N GLY A 386 -4.72 -30.69 -29.11
CA GLY A 386 -5.95 -31.44 -29.38
C GLY A 386 -7.24 -30.60 -29.31
N TYR A 387 -7.15 -29.32 -28.94
CA TYR A 387 -8.26 -28.37 -28.95
C TYR A 387 -8.02 -27.31 -30.02
N ASN A 388 -9.07 -26.90 -30.74
CA ASN A 388 -9.03 -25.81 -31.74
C ASN A 388 -9.39 -24.45 -31.12
N GLU A 389 -8.97 -24.22 -29.88
CA GLU A 389 -9.30 -23.02 -29.11
C GLU A 389 -8.01 -22.36 -28.64
N ILE A 390 -7.93 -21.04 -28.83
CA ILE A 390 -6.85 -20.19 -28.32
C ILE A 390 -7.50 -19.23 -27.33
N ARG A 391 -6.95 -19.15 -26.12
CA ARG A 391 -7.46 -18.27 -25.06
C ARG A 391 -6.48 -17.17 -24.75
N GLU A 392 -6.97 -15.96 -24.55
CA GLU A 392 -6.18 -14.86 -24.01
C GLU A 392 -6.25 -14.90 -22.48
N VAL A 393 -5.08 -14.79 -21.82
CA VAL A 393 -4.97 -14.71 -20.37
C VAL A 393 -4.07 -13.53 -20.02
N LYS A 394 -4.54 -12.63 -19.16
CA LYS A 394 -3.75 -11.50 -18.66
C LYS A 394 -3.24 -11.77 -17.26
N GLN A 395 -1.93 -11.65 -17.06
CA GLN A 395 -1.32 -11.63 -15.73
C GLN A 395 -1.06 -10.19 -15.31
N PHE A 396 -1.58 -9.84 -14.14
CA PHE A 396 -1.34 -8.60 -13.43
C PHE A 396 -0.39 -8.90 -12.27
N HIS A 397 0.85 -8.43 -12.36
CA HIS A 397 1.91 -8.68 -11.38
C HIS A 397 2.21 -7.40 -10.60
N PHE A 398 1.66 -7.27 -9.39
CA PHE A 398 1.93 -6.16 -8.48
C PHE A 398 3.30 -6.35 -7.80
N THR A 399 4.24 -5.48 -8.15
CA THR A 399 5.65 -5.51 -7.71
C THR A 399 5.92 -4.55 -6.56
N GLY A 400 5.00 -3.60 -6.30
CA GLY A 400 5.13 -2.57 -5.26
C GLY A 400 4.89 -3.04 -3.81
N TRP A 401 4.60 -4.32 -3.57
CA TRP A 401 4.44 -4.82 -2.19
C TRP A 401 5.81 -5.08 -1.53
N PRO A 402 6.13 -4.45 -0.39
CA PRO A 402 7.44 -4.62 0.23
C PRO A 402 7.68 -6.02 0.79
N ASP A 403 8.95 -6.38 0.89
CA ASP A 403 9.42 -7.66 1.46
C ASP A 403 8.96 -7.88 2.92
N HIS A 404 8.86 -6.79 3.69
CA HIS A 404 8.39 -6.77 5.06
C HIS A 404 7.19 -5.82 5.19
N GLY A 405 6.16 -6.27 5.92
CA GLY A 405 4.96 -5.50 6.21
C GLY A 405 4.02 -5.31 5.01
N VAL A 406 3.54 -4.08 4.86
CA VAL A 406 2.50 -3.66 3.91
C VAL A 406 2.96 -2.41 3.13
N PRO A 407 2.39 -2.13 1.95
CA PRO A 407 2.64 -0.87 1.26
C PRO A 407 2.39 0.33 2.18
N TYR A 408 3.24 1.36 2.10
CA TYR A 408 3.09 2.55 2.94
C TYR A 408 1.82 3.33 2.58
N HIS A 409 1.40 3.31 1.31
CA HIS A 409 0.17 3.91 0.80
C HIS A 409 -0.62 2.88 0.00
N ALA A 410 -1.95 2.97 0.01
CA ALA A 410 -2.82 2.04 -0.71
C ALA A 410 -3.04 2.41 -2.19
N THR A 411 -2.66 3.63 -2.58
CA THR A 411 -2.98 4.27 -3.88
C THR A 411 -2.65 3.37 -5.08
N GLY A 412 -1.47 2.77 -5.09
CA GLY A 412 -1.03 1.85 -6.14
C GLY A 412 -1.86 0.58 -6.23
N LEU A 413 -2.11 -0.04 -5.08
CA LEU A 413 -2.90 -1.27 -5.01
C LEU A 413 -4.37 -1.04 -5.42
N LEU A 414 -4.94 0.10 -5.05
CA LEU A 414 -6.31 0.47 -5.45
C LEU A 414 -6.41 0.65 -6.97
N SER A 415 -5.46 1.36 -7.58
CA SER A 415 -5.36 1.51 -9.03
C SER A 415 -5.20 0.15 -9.73
N PHE A 416 -4.35 -0.71 -9.17
CA PHE A 416 -4.17 -2.08 -9.63
C PHE A 416 -5.45 -2.92 -9.59
N ILE A 417 -6.21 -2.90 -8.48
CA ILE A 417 -7.49 -3.60 -8.35
C ILE A 417 -8.50 -3.11 -9.41
N ARG A 418 -8.64 -1.79 -9.59
CA ARG A 418 -9.52 -1.21 -10.61
C ARG A 418 -9.11 -1.67 -12.01
N ARG A 419 -7.81 -1.70 -12.32
CA ARG A 419 -7.27 -2.16 -13.60
C ARG A 419 -7.58 -3.63 -13.88
N VAL A 420 -7.45 -4.51 -12.87
CA VAL A 420 -7.83 -5.92 -12.99
C VAL A 420 -9.34 -6.05 -13.23
N LYS A 421 -10.15 -5.38 -12.42
CA LYS A 421 -11.62 -5.44 -12.49
C LYS A 421 -12.15 -4.98 -13.85
N PHE A 422 -11.59 -3.90 -14.41
CA PHE A 422 -11.93 -3.41 -15.75
C PHE A 422 -11.49 -4.38 -16.86
N SER A 423 -10.39 -5.10 -16.67
CA SER A 423 -9.83 -6.00 -17.68
C SER A 423 -10.45 -7.40 -17.67
N ASN A 424 -11.11 -7.81 -16.58
CA ASN A 424 -11.69 -9.14 -16.46
C ASN A 424 -13.04 -9.23 -17.21
N PRO A 425 -13.17 -10.05 -18.26
CA PRO A 425 -14.42 -10.17 -19.01
C PRO A 425 -15.58 -10.70 -18.14
N PRO A 426 -16.82 -10.21 -18.30
CA PRO A 426 -17.97 -10.71 -17.54
C PRO A 426 -18.27 -12.21 -17.74
N SER A 427 -17.83 -12.78 -18.86
CA SER A 427 -17.99 -14.20 -19.20
C SER A 427 -16.82 -15.08 -18.74
N ALA A 428 -15.76 -14.50 -18.18
CA ALA A 428 -14.61 -15.25 -17.71
C ALA A 428 -14.95 -16.05 -16.45
N GLY A 429 -14.22 -17.13 -16.22
CA GLY A 429 -14.26 -17.85 -14.97
C GLY A 429 -13.60 -17.10 -13.81
N PRO A 430 -13.28 -17.80 -12.70
CA PRO A 430 -12.73 -17.18 -11.51
C PRO A 430 -11.40 -16.46 -11.78
N ILE A 431 -11.17 -15.32 -11.12
CA ILE A 431 -9.88 -14.64 -11.15
C ILE A 431 -8.90 -15.44 -10.28
N VAL A 432 -7.77 -15.85 -10.86
CA VAL A 432 -6.73 -16.58 -10.11
C VAL A 432 -5.88 -15.57 -9.36
N VAL A 433 -5.88 -15.60 -8.02
CA VAL A 433 -5.10 -14.68 -7.18
C VAL A 433 -4.08 -15.47 -6.38
N HIS A 434 -2.81 -15.09 -6.48
CA HIS A 434 -1.74 -15.76 -5.76
C HIS A 434 -0.66 -14.79 -5.25
N CYS A 435 0.03 -15.22 -4.19
CA CYS A 435 1.27 -14.61 -3.71
C CYS A 435 2.31 -15.73 -3.58
N SER A 436 3.01 -15.82 -2.45
CA SER A 436 3.84 -16.99 -2.13
C SER A 436 3.00 -18.16 -1.62
N ALA A 437 2.29 -17.98 -0.50
CA ALA A 437 1.46 -19.04 0.10
C ALA A 437 -0.01 -19.02 -0.38
N GLY A 438 -0.44 -17.95 -1.05
CA GLY A 438 -1.82 -17.77 -1.46
C GLY A 438 -2.77 -17.43 -0.31
N ALA A 439 -2.29 -16.73 0.72
CA ALA A 439 -3.07 -16.48 1.94
C ALA A 439 -2.98 -15.01 2.42
N GLY A 440 -1.77 -14.49 2.71
CA GLY A 440 -1.58 -13.14 3.24
C GLY A 440 -1.97 -12.03 2.25
N ARG A 441 -1.05 -11.65 1.36
CA ARG A 441 -1.28 -10.61 0.34
C ARG A 441 -2.46 -10.93 -0.60
N THR A 442 -2.64 -12.21 -0.94
CA THR A 442 -3.81 -12.72 -1.67
C THR A 442 -5.11 -12.42 -0.93
N GLY A 443 -5.17 -12.63 0.39
CA GLY A 443 -6.33 -12.28 1.20
C GLY A 443 -6.57 -10.78 1.25
N CYS A 444 -5.52 -9.96 1.40
CA CYS A 444 -5.67 -8.50 1.34
C CYS A 444 -6.31 -8.04 0.03
N TYR A 445 -5.78 -8.50 -1.11
CA TYR A 445 -6.34 -8.17 -2.42
C TYR A 445 -7.83 -8.51 -2.51
N ILE A 446 -8.20 -9.75 -2.16
CA ILE A 446 -9.58 -10.23 -2.29
C ILE A 446 -10.52 -9.47 -1.34
N VAL A 447 -10.11 -9.24 -0.09
CA VAL A 447 -10.95 -8.51 0.88
C VAL A 447 -11.18 -7.07 0.43
N ILE A 448 -10.13 -6.38 -0.03
CA ILE A 448 -10.27 -5.00 -0.51
C ILE A 448 -11.25 -4.96 -1.68
N ASP A 449 -11.09 -5.83 -2.70
CA ASP A 449 -11.99 -5.85 -3.86
C ASP A 449 -13.47 -6.12 -3.47
N ILE A 450 -13.72 -7.11 -2.60
CA ILE A 450 -15.07 -7.40 -2.09
C ILE A 450 -15.66 -6.21 -1.31
N MET A 451 -14.84 -5.56 -0.47
CA MET A 451 -15.31 -4.45 0.36
C MET A 451 -15.55 -3.17 -0.44
N LEU A 452 -14.80 -2.94 -1.53
CA LEU A 452 -15.08 -1.85 -2.46
C LEU A 452 -16.45 -2.05 -3.14
N ASP A 453 -16.77 -3.26 -3.57
CA ASP A 453 -18.10 -3.60 -4.11
C ASP A 453 -19.22 -3.37 -3.08
N MET A 454 -19.01 -3.77 -1.83
CA MET A 454 -19.99 -3.59 -0.74
C MET A 454 -20.18 -2.11 -0.39
N ALA A 455 -19.09 -1.34 -0.32
CA ALA A 455 -19.12 0.09 -0.07
C ALA A 455 -19.90 0.84 -1.15
N GLU A 456 -19.65 0.52 -2.42
CA GLU A 456 -20.31 1.16 -3.56
C GLU A 456 -21.82 0.86 -3.60
N ARG A 457 -22.22 -0.38 -3.30
CA ARG A 457 -23.62 -0.83 -3.48
C ARG A 457 -24.50 -0.61 -2.25
N GLU A 458 -23.95 -0.77 -1.05
CA GLU A 458 -24.72 -0.73 0.20
C GLU A 458 -24.36 0.45 1.11
N GLY A 459 -23.27 1.18 0.83
CA GLY A 459 -22.80 2.26 1.69
C GLY A 459 -22.27 1.78 3.06
N VAL A 460 -21.92 0.49 3.15
CA VAL A 460 -21.35 -0.15 4.35
C VAL A 460 -20.17 -1.05 3.97
N VAL A 461 -19.33 -1.40 4.95
CA VAL A 461 -18.23 -2.37 4.81
C VAL A 461 -18.23 -3.32 6.01
N ASP A 462 -17.93 -4.60 5.77
CA ASP A 462 -17.87 -5.64 6.80
C ASP A 462 -16.58 -6.47 6.67
N ILE A 463 -15.47 -5.84 7.03
CA ILE A 463 -14.13 -6.38 6.82
C ILE A 463 -13.90 -7.63 7.69
N TYR A 464 -14.36 -7.60 8.95
CA TYR A 464 -14.21 -8.72 9.88
C TYR A 464 -14.90 -9.99 9.37
N ASN A 465 -16.19 -9.90 9.03
CA ASN A 465 -16.93 -11.08 8.60
C ASN A 465 -16.48 -11.54 7.20
N CYS A 466 -15.99 -10.62 6.35
CA CYS A 466 -15.35 -10.97 5.09
C CYS A 466 -14.09 -11.84 5.32
N VAL A 467 -13.16 -11.39 6.18
CA VAL A 467 -11.95 -12.16 6.51
C VAL A 467 -12.30 -13.51 7.14
N LYS A 468 -13.28 -13.54 8.04
CA LYS A 468 -13.79 -14.78 8.65
C LYS A 468 -14.34 -15.74 7.60
N ALA A 469 -15.11 -15.26 6.63
CA ALA A 469 -15.64 -16.07 5.54
C ALA A 469 -14.50 -16.62 4.66
N LEU A 470 -13.53 -15.80 4.30
CA LEU A 470 -12.33 -16.24 3.57
C LEU A 470 -11.56 -17.34 4.32
N ARG A 471 -11.36 -17.18 5.65
CA ARG A 471 -10.68 -18.17 6.50
C ARG A 471 -11.44 -19.50 6.62
N SER A 472 -12.75 -19.52 6.37
CA SER A 472 -13.53 -20.76 6.30
C SER A 472 -13.25 -21.55 5.02
N ARG A 473 -12.90 -20.86 3.92
CA ARG A 473 -12.64 -21.46 2.61
C ARG A 473 -11.16 -21.80 2.41
N ARG A 474 -10.23 -21.00 2.96
CA ARG A 474 -8.78 -21.27 2.89
C ARG A 474 -8.08 -20.84 4.17
N ILE A 475 -7.12 -21.63 4.63
CA ILE A 475 -6.42 -21.36 5.89
C ILE A 475 -5.63 -20.04 5.85
N ASN A 476 -5.67 -19.30 6.97
CA ASN A 476 -4.84 -18.11 7.24
C ASN A 476 -4.96 -16.98 6.21
N MET A 477 -6.11 -16.82 5.56
CA MET A 477 -6.38 -15.63 4.75
C MET A 477 -6.23 -14.37 5.60
N VAL A 478 -5.45 -13.41 5.10
CA VAL A 478 -4.92 -12.25 5.86
C VAL A 478 -4.08 -12.74 7.06
N GLN A 479 -2.75 -12.73 6.91
CA GLN A 479 -1.83 -13.47 7.79
C GLN A 479 -1.25 -12.67 8.94
N THR A 480 -1.30 -11.33 8.88
CA THR A 480 -0.74 -10.46 9.92
C THR A 480 -1.73 -9.38 10.32
N GLU A 481 -1.58 -8.88 11.55
CA GLU A 481 -2.32 -7.72 12.04
C GLU A 481 -2.08 -6.50 11.13
N GLU A 482 -0.82 -6.25 10.74
CA GLU A 482 -0.45 -5.16 9.82
C GLU A 482 -1.23 -5.22 8.48
N GLN A 483 -1.41 -6.42 7.93
CA GLN A 483 -2.23 -6.65 6.73
C GLN A 483 -3.71 -6.34 6.98
N TYR A 484 -4.23 -6.71 8.14
CA TYR A 484 -5.61 -6.43 8.53
C TYR A 484 -5.86 -4.92 8.69
N ILE A 485 -4.94 -4.20 9.32
CA ILE A 485 -4.99 -2.73 9.44
C ILE A 485 -4.90 -2.08 8.06
N PHE A 486 -3.98 -2.54 7.21
CA PHE A 486 -3.80 -2.01 5.86
C PHE A 486 -5.06 -2.14 5.00
N ILE A 487 -5.83 -3.22 5.12
CA ILE A 487 -7.11 -3.38 4.42
C ILE A 487 -8.08 -2.25 4.80
N HIS A 488 -8.18 -1.91 6.09
CA HIS A 488 -9.03 -0.83 6.56
C HIS A 488 -8.58 0.52 6.00
N ASP A 489 -7.27 0.80 6.06
CA ASP A 489 -6.70 2.04 5.54
C ASP A 489 -6.88 2.16 4.02
N ALA A 490 -6.77 1.06 3.27
CA ALA A 490 -6.98 1.03 1.83
C ALA A 490 -8.44 1.30 1.45
N ILE A 491 -9.40 0.69 2.15
CA ILE A 491 -10.83 0.91 1.92
C ILE A 491 -11.20 2.35 2.29
N LEU A 492 -10.69 2.87 3.40
CA LEU A 492 -10.89 4.26 3.79
C LEU A 492 -10.36 5.23 2.73
N GLU A 493 -9.14 5.01 2.24
CA GLU A 493 -8.57 5.82 1.17
C GLU A 493 -9.46 5.81 -0.08
N ALA A 494 -9.91 4.63 -0.50
CA ALA A 494 -10.78 4.49 -1.66
C ALA A 494 -12.13 5.20 -1.47
N CYS A 495 -12.75 5.09 -0.30
CA CYS A 495 -14.01 5.76 0.01
C CYS A 495 -13.87 7.29 0.10
N LEU A 496 -12.75 7.80 0.61
CA LEU A 496 -12.49 9.23 0.68
C LEU A 496 -12.18 9.83 -0.71
N CYS A 497 -11.43 9.10 -1.53
CA CYS A 497 -11.00 9.58 -2.85
C CYS A 497 -12.08 9.42 -3.92
N GLY A 498 -12.87 8.34 -3.87
CA GLY A 498 -13.83 7.98 -4.91
C GLY A 498 -13.18 7.48 -6.20
N GLU A 499 -13.99 7.43 -7.27
CA GLU A 499 -13.54 7.17 -8.64
C GLU A 499 -13.32 8.49 -9.36
N THR A 500 -12.08 8.71 -9.83
CA THR A 500 -11.62 9.98 -10.42
C THR A 500 -11.11 9.80 -11.85
N ALA A 501 -11.00 8.57 -12.33
CA ALA A 501 -10.55 8.27 -13.68
C ALA A 501 -11.66 8.58 -14.70
N ILE A 502 -11.33 9.37 -15.73
CA ILE A 502 -12.26 9.79 -16.77
C ILE A 502 -11.80 9.19 -18.12
N PRO A 503 -12.64 8.40 -18.81
CA PRO A 503 -12.33 7.92 -20.16
C PRO A 503 -12.07 9.09 -21.12
N VAL A 504 -11.06 8.96 -21.99
CA VAL A 504 -10.68 10.04 -22.94
C VAL A 504 -11.84 10.50 -23.81
N CYS A 505 -12.72 9.59 -24.23
CA CYS A 505 -13.90 9.91 -25.04
C CYS A 505 -14.93 10.80 -24.30
N GLU A 506 -14.93 10.79 -22.97
CA GLU A 506 -15.86 11.53 -22.12
C GLU A 506 -15.20 12.77 -21.48
N PHE A 507 -13.87 12.85 -21.52
CA PHE A 507 -13.07 13.81 -20.78
C PHE A 507 -13.49 15.26 -21.02
N LYS A 508 -13.68 15.67 -22.29
CA LYS A 508 -14.05 17.06 -22.62
C LYS A 508 -15.37 17.46 -21.95
N ALA A 509 -16.39 16.61 -22.02
CA ALA A 509 -17.70 16.90 -21.43
C ALA A 509 -17.62 16.91 -19.90
N ALA A 510 -17.01 15.87 -19.31
CA ALA A 510 -16.84 15.74 -17.87
C ALA A 510 -16.06 16.93 -17.29
N TYR A 511 -14.96 17.35 -17.92
CA TYR A 511 -14.16 18.48 -17.45
C TYR A 511 -14.94 19.81 -17.47
N PHE A 512 -15.75 20.07 -18.51
CA PHE A 512 -16.58 21.27 -18.56
C PHE A 512 -17.66 21.29 -17.45
N ASP A 513 -18.23 20.13 -17.12
CA ASP A 513 -19.14 20.01 -15.99
C ASP A 513 -18.41 20.17 -14.64
N MET A 514 -17.17 19.66 -14.52
CA MET A 514 -16.38 19.77 -13.29
C MET A 514 -16.02 21.21 -12.91
N ILE A 515 -15.77 22.07 -13.90
CA ILE A 515 -15.46 23.49 -13.67
C ILE A 515 -16.70 24.36 -13.50
N ARG A 516 -17.89 23.82 -13.73
CA ARG A 516 -19.14 24.56 -13.56
C ARG A 516 -19.34 24.89 -12.08
N ILE A 517 -19.63 26.16 -11.81
CA ILE A 517 -19.92 26.62 -10.45
C ILE A 517 -21.38 26.34 -10.13
N ASP A 518 -21.62 25.63 -9.04
CA ASP A 518 -22.95 25.45 -8.48
C ASP A 518 -23.42 26.76 -7.82
N SER A 519 -24.59 27.24 -8.24
CA SER A 519 -25.14 28.51 -7.77
C SER A 519 -25.55 28.52 -6.29
N GLN A 520 -25.81 27.36 -5.69
CA GLN A 520 -26.22 27.22 -4.29
C GLN A 520 -25.01 27.15 -3.36
N THR A 521 -23.99 26.38 -3.72
CA THR A 521 -22.80 26.18 -2.86
C THR A 521 -21.66 27.15 -3.16
N ASN A 522 -21.69 27.83 -4.33
CA ASN A 522 -20.59 28.64 -4.85
C ASN A 522 -19.26 27.87 -4.90
N SER A 523 -19.35 26.55 -5.15
CA SER A 523 -18.23 25.64 -5.38
C SER A 523 -18.38 24.93 -6.73
N SER A 524 -17.32 24.29 -7.17
CA SER A 524 -17.28 23.47 -8.39
C SER A 524 -16.71 22.11 -8.03
N HIS A 525 -17.09 21.05 -8.73
CA HIS A 525 -16.56 19.71 -8.46
C HIS A 525 -15.03 19.67 -8.47
N LEU A 526 -14.37 20.40 -9.38
CA LEU A 526 -12.90 20.48 -9.42
C LEU A 526 -12.30 21.06 -8.13
N LYS A 527 -12.98 22.05 -7.53
CA LYS A 527 -12.56 22.69 -6.28
C LYS A 527 -12.76 21.74 -5.09
N ASP A 528 -13.87 21.01 -5.08
CA ASP A 528 -14.16 20.02 -4.04
C ASP A 528 -13.19 18.83 -4.14
N GLU A 529 -12.87 18.38 -5.34
CA GLU A 529 -11.86 17.35 -5.61
C GLU A 529 -10.47 17.77 -5.10
N PHE A 530 -10.05 19.02 -5.35
CA PHE A 530 -8.80 19.54 -4.79
C PHE A 530 -8.81 19.63 -3.25
N GLN A 531 -9.97 19.91 -2.64
CA GLN A 531 -10.12 19.88 -1.18
C GLN A 531 -10.00 18.45 -0.64
N THR A 532 -10.61 17.48 -1.30
CA THR A 532 -10.43 16.06 -0.99
C THR A 532 -8.96 15.65 -1.11
N LEU A 533 -8.27 16.07 -2.17
CA LEU A 533 -6.84 15.81 -2.34
C LEU A 533 -6.04 16.34 -1.14
N ASN A 534 -6.33 17.56 -0.68
CA ASN A 534 -5.68 18.14 0.50
C ASN A 534 -5.99 17.37 1.80
N SER A 535 -7.20 16.83 1.95
CA SER A 535 -7.59 16.09 3.15
C SER A 535 -6.92 14.71 3.23
N VAL A 536 -6.71 14.05 2.08
CA VAL A 536 -6.04 12.73 1.98
C VAL A 536 -4.52 12.83 1.81
N THR A 537 -3.97 14.05 1.70
CA THR A 537 -2.52 14.24 1.61
C THR A 537 -1.86 13.89 2.95
N PRO A 538 -0.84 13.00 2.96
CA PRO A 538 -0.16 12.61 4.20
C PRO A 538 0.47 13.82 4.90
N ARG A 539 0.25 13.93 6.21
CA ARG A 539 0.94 14.93 7.05
C ARG A 539 2.22 14.30 7.58
N LEU A 540 3.36 14.85 7.15
CA LEU A 540 4.66 14.40 7.62
C LEU A 540 4.90 14.88 9.06
N GLN A 541 5.33 13.96 9.91
CA GLN A 541 5.85 14.24 11.24
C GLN A 541 7.35 14.55 11.16
N ALA A 542 7.92 15.15 12.21
CA ALA A 542 9.35 15.45 12.26
C ALA A 542 10.23 14.20 12.13
N GLU A 543 9.74 13.07 12.64
CA GLU A 543 10.35 11.74 12.55
C GLU A 543 10.36 11.17 11.13
N ASP A 544 9.40 11.54 10.27
CA ASP A 544 9.41 11.14 8.86
C ASP A 544 10.51 11.84 8.06
N CYS A 545 11.04 12.96 8.56
CA CYS A 545 12.06 13.79 7.89
C CYS A 545 13.36 13.87 8.73
N SER A 546 13.65 12.84 9.52
CA SER A 546 14.69 12.86 10.55
C SER A 546 16.08 13.14 9.97
N ILE A 547 16.38 12.64 8.76
CA ILE A 547 17.67 12.82 8.09
C ILE A 547 17.84 14.26 7.61
N ALA A 548 16.79 14.83 7.00
CA ALA A 548 16.78 16.21 6.54
C ALA A 548 16.92 17.21 7.70
N CYS A 549 16.37 16.87 8.87
CA CYS A 549 16.40 17.66 10.11
C CYS A 549 17.72 17.54 10.90
N LEU A 550 18.72 16.79 10.43
CA LEU A 550 20.01 16.73 11.12
C LEU A 550 20.70 18.11 11.08
N PRO A 551 21.34 18.58 12.17
CA PRO A 551 21.98 19.91 12.20
C PRO A 551 22.99 20.15 11.07
N ARG A 552 23.69 19.11 10.61
CA ARG A 552 24.66 19.17 9.49
C ARG A 552 24.03 19.32 8.10
N ASN A 553 22.71 19.18 8.00
CA ASN A 553 21.95 19.24 6.75
C ASN A 553 21.05 20.49 6.68
N HIS A 554 20.91 21.24 7.79
CA HIS A 554 20.04 22.43 7.85
C HIS A 554 20.37 23.47 6.77
N ASP A 555 21.65 23.76 6.55
CA ASP A 555 22.11 24.73 5.56
C ASP A 555 22.01 24.22 4.11
N LYS A 556 21.63 22.95 3.92
CA LYS A 556 21.37 22.34 2.61
C LYS A 556 19.90 22.42 2.20
N ASN A 557 19.03 22.87 3.09
CA ASN A 557 17.60 23.00 2.88
C ASN A 557 17.24 24.47 2.66
N ARG A 558 16.53 24.77 1.57
CA ARG A 558 16.02 26.13 1.33
C ARG A 558 14.86 26.46 2.27
N PHE A 559 14.00 25.48 2.53
CA PHE A 559 12.80 25.60 3.35
C PHE A 559 12.70 24.38 4.28
N MET A 560 12.70 24.63 5.60
CA MET A 560 12.65 23.56 6.61
C MET A 560 11.25 22.96 6.81
N ASP A 561 10.22 23.61 6.28
CA ASP A 561 8.82 23.18 6.26
C ASP A 561 8.44 22.42 4.98
N MET A 562 9.36 22.31 4.01
CA MET A 562 9.14 21.62 2.72
C MET A 562 10.12 20.47 2.49
N LEU A 563 10.36 19.68 3.53
CA LEU A 563 11.30 18.57 3.50
C LEU A 563 10.69 17.32 2.87
N PRO A 564 11.45 16.57 2.06
CA PRO A 564 11.05 15.24 1.63
C PRO A 564 11.16 14.25 2.80
N PRO A 565 10.28 13.23 2.87
CA PRO A 565 10.39 12.17 3.86
C PRO A 565 11.60 11.27 3.59
N ASP A 566 12.15 10.69 4.65
CA ASP A 566 13.38 9.88 4.62
C ASP A 566 13.29 8.71 3.65
N ARG A 567 12.11 8.09 3.52
CA ARG A 567 11.84 6.97 2.59
C ARG A 567 11.99 7.33 1.11
N CYS A 568 11.90 8.62 0.76
CA CYS A 568 11.98 9.11 -0.62
C CYS A 568 13.33 9.77 -0.92
N LEU A 569 14.25 9.87 0.05
CA LEU A 569 15.52 10.55 -0.14
C LEU A 569 16.45 9.77 -1.08
N PRO A 570 17.07 10.44 -2.08
CA PRO A 570 18.26 9.92 -2.71
C PRO A 570 19.48 10.11 -1.79
N PHE A 571 20.37 9.12 -1.75
CA PHE A 571 21.63 9.17 -1.02
C PHE A 571 22.80 9.23 -2.00
N LEU A 572 23.61 10.28 -1.90
CA LEU A 572 24.78 10.47 -2.75
C LEU A 572 25.88 9.46 -2.42
N ILE A 573 26.59 9.00 -3.45
CA ILE A 573 27.70 8.08 -3.28
C ILE A 573 28.90 8.86 -2.74
N THR A 574 29.33 8.53 -1.52
CA THR A 574 30.48 9.16 -0.85
C THR A 574 31.73 8.28 -0.99
N ILE A 575 32.81 8.82 -1.56
CA ILE A 575 34.14 8.19 -1.60
C ILE A 575 35.06 9.00 -0.68
N ASP A 576 35.68 8.34 0.29
CA ASP A 576 36.70 8.82 1.26
C ASP A 576 36.63 10.29 1.74
N GLY A 577 36.24 10.48 3.01
CA GLY A 577 36.42 11.73 3.75
C GLY A 577 35.33 12.80 3.57
N GLU A 578 34.45 12.69 2.58
CA GLU A 578 33.23 13.51 2.52
C GLU A 578 32.18 13.00 3.54
N SER A 579 31.72 13.90 4.41
CA SER A 579 30.88 13.53 5.57
C SER A 579 29.37 13.55 5.31
N SER A 580 28.90 14.06 4.17
CA SER A 580 27.46 14.21 3.90
C SER A 580 27.06 13.58 2.58
N ASN A 581 26.16 12.61 2.65
CA ASN A 581 25.48 11.93 1.54
C ASN A 581 24.08 12.50 1.27
N TYR A 582 23.74 13.62 1.90
CA TYR A 582 22.41 14.22 1.87
C TYR A 582 22.29 15.34 0.83
N ILE A 583 21.17 15.33 0.11
CA ILE A 583 20.66 16.43 -0.72
C ILE A 583 19.13 16.52 -0.55
N ASN A 584 18.57 17.73 -0.58
CA ASN A 584 17.12 17.91 -0.54
C ASN A 584 16.50 17.58 -1.91
N ALA A 585 16.14 16.31 -2.07
CA ALA A 585 15.47 15.80 -3.26
C ALA A 585 14.57 14.61 -2.86
N ALA A 586 13.61 14.27 -3.72
CA ALA A 586 12.74 13.12 -3.55
C ALA A 586 12.71 12.29 -4.84
N LEU A 587 12.91 10.98 -4.69
CA LEU A 587 12.65 10.00 -5.73
C LEU A 587 11.14 9.85 -5.90
N MET A 588 10.68 9.87 -7.14
CA MET A 588 9.27 9.74 -7.49
C MET A 588 9.10 8.87 -8.72
N ASP A 589 7.99 8.15 -8.72
CA ASP A 589 7.63 7.29 -9.83
C ASP A 589 7.06 8.13 -10.98
N SER A 590 7.37 7.69 -12.21
CA SER A 590 6.57 8.08 -13.36
C SER A 590 5.39 7.12 -13.47
N TYR A 591 4.64 7.20 -14.57
CA TYR A 591 3.64 6.19 -14.86
C TYR A 591 4.25 4.80 -15.16
N ARG A 592 5.40 4.77 -15.84
CA ARG A 592 6.00 3.54 -16.38
C ARG A 592 7.07 2.91 -15.50
N GLN A 593 7.79 3.75 -14.77
CA GLN A 593 9.05 3.37 -14.16
C GLN A 593 9.13 3.91 -12.74
N PRO A 594 9.51 3.06 -11.76
CA PRO A 594 9.75 3.52 -10.40
C PRO A 594 10.99 4.42 -10.34
N ALA A 595 10.96 5.45 -9.49
CA ALA A 595 12.04 6.42 -9.31
C ALA A 595 12.57 7.05 -10.61
N ALA A 596 11.69 7.23 -11.62
CA ALA A 596 12.03 7.85 -12.90
C ALA A 596 12.22 9.37 -12.80
N PHE A 597 11.55 9.99 -11.83
CA PHE A 597 11.68 11.41 -11.52
C PHE A 597 12.50 11.62 -10.25
N ILE A 598 13.34 12.65 -10.27
CA ILE A 598 13.99 13.18 -9.07
C ILE A 598 13.60 14.64 -8.92
N VAL A 599 12.75 14.93 -7.95
CA VAL A 599 12.28 16.29 -7.70
C VAL A 599 13.14 16.93 -6.63
N THR A 600 13.71 18.10 -6.91
CA THR A 600 14.62 18.81 -6.00
C THR A 600 14.34 20.31 -5.96
N GLN A 601 14.76 20.95 -4.88
CA GLN A 601 14.79 22.41 -4.79
C GLN A 601 15.85 22.99 -5.74
N TYR A 602 15.74 24.28 -6.03
CA TYR A 602 16.77 24.98 -6.78
C TYR A 602 18.11 24.92 -6.01
N PRO A 603 19.22 24.45 -6.63
CA PRO A 603 20.50 24.27 -5.96
C PRO A 603 20.95 25.52 -5.20
N LEU A 604 21.38 25.36 -3.95
CA LEU A 604 21.96 26.44 -3.15
C LEU A 604 23.44 26.59 -3.49
N PRO A 605 24.07 27.76 -3.24
CA PRO A 605 25.49 27.95 -3.50
C PRO A 605 26.41 26.86 -2.89
N ASN A 606 26.07 26.36 -1.69
CA ASN A 606 26.79 25.29 -1.00
C ASN A 606 26.41 23.87 -1.47
N THR A 607 25.33 23.70 -2.24
CA THR A 607 24.84 22.39 -2.71
C THR A 607 24.95 22.18 -4.23
N VAL A 608 25.47 23.14 -5.01
CA VAL A 608 25.71 22.95 -6.46
C VAL A 608 26.56 21.70 -6.75
N LYS A 609 27.58 21.44 -5.93
CA LYS A 609 28.40 20.22 -6.07
C LYS A 609 27.60 18.94 -5.81
N ASP A 610 26.68 18.98 -4.84
CA ASP A 610 25.86 17.84 -4.44
C ASP A 610 24.77 17.59 -5.50
N PHE A 611 24.27 18.65 -6.15
CA PHE A 611 23.36 18.55 -7.29
C PHE A 611 23.99 17.83 -8.49
N TRP A 612 25.21 18.18 -8.88
CA TRP A 612 25.87 17.47 -9.99
C TRP A 612 26.25 16.04 -9.63
N ARG A 613 26.54 15.77 -8.36
CA ARG A 613 26.68 14.39 -7.87
C ARG A 613 25.37 13.63 -7.98
N LEU A 614 24.24 14.23 -7.61
CA LEU A 614 22.91 13.61 -7.77
C LEU A 614 22.65 13.24 -9.23
N VAL A 615 22.89 14.16 -10.17
CA VAL A 615 22.75 13.92 -11.61
C VAL A 615 23.56 12.70 -12.05
N TYR A 616 24.82 12.60 -11.61
CA TYR A 616 25.70 11.52 -12.04
C TYR A 616 25.43 10.19 -11.32
N ASP A 617 25.30 10.20 -9.99
CA ASP A 617 25.11 9.01 -9.16
C ASP A 617 23.80 8.26 -9.48
N TYR A 618 22.78 8.97 -9.98
CA TYR A 618 21.49 8.40 -10.33
C TYR A 618 21.27 8.23 -11.85
N GLY A 619 22.30 8.42 -12.68
CA GLY A 619 22.23 8.23 -14.12
C GLY A 619 21.18 9.13 -14.79
N CYS A 620 21.08 10.39 -14.37
CA CYS A 620 20.10 11.31 -14.92
C CYS A 620 20.54 11.80 -16.30
N THR A 621 19.66 11.70 -17.29
CA THR A 621 19.88 12.14 -18.69
C THR A 621 19.16 13.46 -19.00
N SER A 622 18.22 13.87 -18.16
CA SER A 622 17.44 15.09 -18.33
C SER A 622 17.40 15.95 -17.07
N ILE A 623 17.46 17.27 -17.24
CA ILE A 623 17.25 18.25 -16.16
C ILE A 623 16.21 19.26 -16.62
N VAL A 624 15.07 19.34 -15.94
CA VAL A 624 14.01 20.32 -16.20
C VAL A 624 14.10 21.43 -15.15
N MET A 625 14.36 22.65 -15.63
CA MET A 625 14.47 23.86 -14.81
C MET A 625 13.25 24.75 -15.05
N LEU A 626 12.42 24.93 -14.02
CA LEU A 626 11.13 25.63 -14.11
C LEU A 626 11.14 27.05 -13.50
N ASN A 627 12.33 27.60 -13.30
CA ASN A 627 12.58 28.92 -12.74
C ASN A 627 13.61 29.69 -13.56
N GLU A 628 13.62 31.01 -13.39
CA GLU A 628 14.73 31.86 -13.81
C GLU A 628 15.87 31.87 -12.77
N VAL A 629 17.05 32.30 -13.20
CA VAL A 629 18.17 32.56 -12.29
C VAL A 629 17.86 33.83 -11.51
N ASP A 630 17.82 33.72 -10.19
CA ASP A 630 17.56 34.84 -9.28
C ASP A 630 18.54 34.80 -8.10
N LEU A 631 19.63 35.55 -8.23
CA LEU A 631 20.65 35.65 -7.19
C LEU A 631 20.10 36.27 -5.89
N SER A 632 19.06 37.12 -5.97
CA SER A 632 18.43 37.72 -4.79
C SER A 632 17.69 36.69 -3.94
N GLN A 633 17.22 35.62 -4.57
CA GLN A 633 16.61 34.47 -3.92
C GLN A 633 17.63 33.34 -3.66
N GLY A 634 18.93 33.58 -3.83
CA GLY A 634 19.95 32.54 -3.65
C GLY A 634 19.81 31.39 -4.64
N CYS A 635 19.42 31.69 -5.89
CA CYS A 635 19.36 30.75 -7.01
C CYS A 635 20.54 31.00 -7.96
N PRO A 636 21.75 30.48 -7.64
CA PRO A 636 22.92 30.66 -8.49
C PRO A 636 22.80 29.92 -9.82
N GLN A 637 23.51 30.38 -10.83
CA GLN A 637 23.78 29.56 -11.99
C GLN A 637 24.63 28.35 -11.55
N TYR A 638 24.18 27.14 -11.87
CA TYR A 638 24.86 25.90 -11.49
C TYR A 638 25.58 25.22 -12.66
N TRP A 639 25.53 25.78 -13.87
CA TRP A 639 26.14 25.21 -15.09
C TRP A 639 27.20 26.14 -15.71
N PRO A 640 28.12 25.62 -16.54
CA PRO A 640 28.99 26.43 -17.40
C PRO A 640 28.23 26.97 -18.62
N GLU A 641 28.38 28.26 -18.97
CA GLU A 641 27.89 28.77 -20.27
C GLU A 641 28.75 28.25 -21.43
N GLU A 642 30.08 28.32 -21.28
CA GLU A 642 31.06 27.86 -22.27
C GLU A 642 32.17 27.05 -21.58
N GLY A 643 32.70 26.07 -22.31
CA GLY A 643 33.79 25.22 -21.83
C GLY A 643 33.38 24.28 -20.69
N MET A 644 34.30 24.05 -19.78
CA MET A 644 34.14 23.08 -18.69
C MET A 644 34.37 23.70 -17.33
N LEU A 645 33.53 23.34 -16.36
CA LEU A 645 33.65 23.70 -14.95
C LEU A 645 33.70 22.45 -14.08
N ARG A 646 34.36 22.59 -12.93
CA ARG A 646 34.51 21.50 -11.94
C ARG A 646 33.73 21.82 -10.68
N TYR A 647 32.87 20.89 -10.27
CA TYR A 647 32.05 20.95 -9.07
C TYR A 647 32.40 19.76 -8.17
N GLY A 648 33.40 19.93 -7.31
CA GLY A 648 33.93 18.83 -6.49
C GLY A 648 34.53 17.70 -7.36
N PRO A 649 34.05 16.46 -7.27
CA PRO A 649 34.53 15.35 -8.10
C PRO A 649 33.93 15.36 -9.53
N ILE A 650 32.86 16.13 -9.75
CA ILE A 650 32.16 16.14 -11.05
C ILE A 650 32.71 17.25 -11.93
N GLN A 651 32.98 16.91 -13.19
CA GLN A 651 33.31 17.85 -14.25
C GLN A 651 32.13 17.94 -15.22
N VAL A 652 31.73 19.16 -15.54
CA VAL A 652 30.59 19.44 -16.43
C VAL A 652 31.10 20.31 -17.56
N GLU A 653 30.87 19.87 -18.79
CA GLU A 653 31.25 20.59 -20.01
C GLU A 653 30.01 20.91 -20.84
N CYS A 654 29.85 22.18 -21.22
CA CYS A 654 28.78 22.61 -22.11
C CYS A 654 29.16 22.25 -23.55
N MET A 655 28.42 21.32 -24.14
CA MET A 655 28.63 20.83 -25.50
C MET A 655 27.89 21.68 -26.53
N SER A 656 26.67 22.10 -26.20
CA SER A 656 25.86 22.96 -27.05
C SER A 656 24.78 23.67 -26.25
N CYS A 657 24.41 24.87 -26.71
CA CYS A 657 23.26 25.63 -26.21
C CYS A 657 22.40 26.07 -27.41
N SER A 658 21.10 25.82 -27.34
CA SER A 658 20.13 26.26 -28.34
C SER A 658 18.85 26.75 -27.67
N MET A 659 18.04 27.51 -28.41
CA MET A 659 16.75 28.01 -27.92
C MET A 659 15.65 27.59 -28.88
N ASP A 660 14.58 27.01 -28.33
CA ASP A 660 13.37 26.66 -29.07
C ASP A 660 12.14 27.24 -28.36
N CYS A 661 11.54 28.26 -28.97
CA CYS A 661 10.44 29.04 -28.38
C CYS A 661 10.78 29.53 -26.97
N ASP A 662 10.09 29.02 -25.94
CA ASP A 662 10.24 29.40 -24.55
C ASP A 662 11.19 28.46 -23.76
N VAL A 663 11.93 27.58 -24.44
CA VAL A 663 12.84 26.60 -23.81
C VAL A 663 14.27 26.85 -24.27
N ILE A 664 15.18 27.05 -23.32
CA ILE A 664 16.62 26.96 -23.57
C ILE A 664 17.05 25.50 -23.36
N ASN A 665 17.70 24.93 -24.35
CA ASN A 665 18.24 23.58 -24.35
C ASN A 665 19.76 23.64 -24.21
N ARG A 666 20.33 22.96 -23.20
CA ARG A 666 21.78 22.81 -23.04
C ARG A 666 22.14 21.35 -22.97
N ILE A 667 23.12 20.92 -23.76
CA ILE A 667 23.66 19.56 -23.69
C ILE A 667 24.97 19.62 -22.93
N PHE A 668 25.08 18.81 -21.89
CA PHE A 668 26.25 18.67 -21.05
C PHE A 668 26.88 17.30 -21.19
N ARG A 669 28.22 17.28 -21.21
CA ARG A 669 29.00 16.08 -20.94
C ARG A 669 29.46 16.10 -19.49
N ILE A 670 29.10 15.08 -18.73
CA ILE A 670 29.37 14.99 -17.29
C ILE A 670 30.28 13.81 -17.01
N CYS A 671 31.40 14.06 -16.33
CA CYS A 671 32.35 13.02 -15.93
C CYS A 671 32.58 13.05 -14.42
N ASN A 672 32.70 11.87 -13.80
CA ASN A 672 33.19 11.78 -12.43
C ASN A 672 34.70 11.50 -12.42
N LEU A 673 35.48 12.48 -11.96
CA LEU A 673 36.95 12.41 -11.95
C LEU A 673 37.51 11.43 -10.91
N THR A 674 36.73 11.03 -9.91
CA THR A 674 37.13 10.02 -8.93
C THR A 674 36.71 8.61 -9.33
N ARG A 675 35.84 8.47 -10.34
CA ARG A 675 35.36 7.18 -10.89
C ARG A 675 35.43 7.17 -12.42
N PRO A 676 36.61 7.35 -13.02
CA PRO A 676 36.75 7.45 -14.48
C PRO A 676 36.32 6.17 -15.23
N GLN A 677 36.32 5.02 -14.56
CA GLN A 677 35.86 3.75 -15.12
C GLN A 677 34.36 3.70 -15.42
N GLU A 678 33.54 4.57 -14.78
CA GLU A 678 32.10 4.66 -15.02
C GLU A 678 31.75 5.47 -16.29
N GLY A 679 32.76 6.06 -16.96
CA GLY A 679 32.55 6.81 -18.20
C GLY A 679 31.92 8.19 -17.99
N TYR A 680 31.25 8.69 -19.04
CA TYR A 680 30.59 10.00 -19.03
C TYR A 680 29.09 9.85 -19.26
N LEU A 681 28.32 10.83 -18.77
CA LEU A 681 26.89 10.96 -19.05
C LEU A 681 26.64 12.14 -19.99
N MET A 682 25.78 11.93 -20.98
CA MET A 682 25.21 13.01 -21.78
C MET A 682 23.89 13.44 -21.15
N VAL A 683 23.78 14.72 -20.81
CA VAL A 683 22.63 15.25 -20.09
C VAL A 683 22.08 16.48 -20.78
N GLN A 684 20.79 16.47 -21.10
CA GLN A 684 20.11 17.65 -21.63
C GLN A 684 19.39 18.40 -20.51
N GLN A 685 19.70 19.68 -20.35
CA GLN A 685 18.94 20.60 -19.52
C GLN A 685 17.93 21.37 -20.39
N PHE A 686 16.68 21.37 -19.94
CA PHE A 686 15.55 22.12 -20.49
C PHE A 686 15.18 23.22 -19.49
N GLN A 687 15.52 24.47 -19.79
CA GLN A 687 15.15 25.63 -18.99
C GLN A 687 13.92 26.31 -19.60
N TYR A 688 12.79 26.24 -18.90
CA TYR A 688 11.53 26.83 -19.36
C TYR A 688 11.37 28.28 -18.89
N LEU A 689 11.27 29.19 -19.85
CA LEU A 689 11.13 30.64 -19.64
C LEU A 689 9.67 31.11 -19.70
N GLY A 690 8.74 30.27 -20.15
CA GLY A 690 7.31 30.61 -20.31
C GLY A 690 6.53 30.75 -19.00
N TRP A 691 7.22 30.82 -17.85
CA TRP A 691 6.62 30.83 -16.52
C TRP A 691 7.17 31.92 -15.60
N ALA A 692 6.56 33.10 -15.69
CA ALA A 692 6.88 34.23 -14.84
C ALA A 692 6.80 33.89 -13.34
N SER A 693 7.74 34.41 -12.55
CA SER A 693 7.88 34.11 -11.11
C SER A 693 6.64 34.44 -10.27
N HIS A 694 5.93 35.52 -10.61
CA HIS A 694 4.74 36.00 -9.89
C HIS A 694 3.43 35.28 -10.26
N ARG A 695 3.45 34.33 -11.20
CA ARG A 695 2.26 33.59 -11.65
C ARG A 695 2.22 32.19 -11.07
N GLU A 696 1.02 31.76 -10.70
CA GLU A 696 0.76 30.38 -10.26
C GLU A 696 0.91 29.35 -11.39
N VAL A 697 0.59 29.74 -12.63
CA VAL A 697 0.59 28.85 -13.79
C VAL A 697 1.34 29.47 -14.99
N PRO A 698 1.88 28.65 -15.91
CA PRO A 698 2.47 29.13 -17.16
C PRO A 698 1.52 29.99 -17.99
N GLY A 699 2.08 30.91 -18.79
CA GLY A 699 1.27 31.75 -19.68
C GLY A 699 0.64 31.01 -20.87
N SER A 700 1.16 29.83 -21.22
CA SER A 700 0.73 29.04 -22.39
C SER A 700 0.73 27.55 -22.08
N LYS A 701 -0.45 26.92 -22.21
CA LYS A 701 -0.64 25.46 -22.07
C LYS A 701 0.14 24.69 -23.13
N ARG A 702 0.03 25.14 -24.38
CA ARG A 702 0.71 24.55 -25.54
C ARG A 702 2.23 24.59 -25.41
N SER A 703 2.79 25.69 -24.91
CA SER A 703 4.24 25.82 -24.71
C SER A 703 4.73 24.88 -23.60
N PHE A 704 3.97 24.78 -22.50
CA PHE A 704 4.31 23.87 -21.40
C PHE A 704 4.17 22.39 -21.80
N LEU A 705 3.13 22.04 -22.56
CA LEU A 705 2.97 20.70 -23.13
C LEU A 705 4.13 20.36 -24.07
N LYS A 706 4.57 21.30 -24.92
CA LYS A 706 5.72 21.12 -25.80
C LYS A 706 6.99 20.79 -25.02
N LEU A 707 7.23 21.43 -23.87
CA LEU A 707 8.36 21.09 -22.98
C LEU A 707 8.30 19.63 -22.53
N ILE A 708 7.13 19.16 -22.08
CA ILE A 708 6.96 17.78 -21.61
C ILE A 708 7.27 16.79 -22.74
N LEU A 709 6.70 17.02 -23.92
CA LEU A 709 6.92 16.17 -25.09
C LEU A 709 8.38 16.20 -25.58
N GLN A 710 9.09 17.33 -25.41
CA GLN A 710 10.53 17.40 -25.72
C GLN A 710 11.37 16.55 -24.78
N VAL A 711 11.06 16.57 -23.48
CA VAL A 711 11.75 15.75 -22.48
C VAL A 711 11.47 14.27 -22.73
N GLU A 712 10.21 13.90 -22.99
CA GLU A 712 9.83 12.52 -23.34
C GLU A 712 10.59 12.03 -24.58
N LYS A 713 10.61 12.83 -25.64
CA LYS A 713 11.34 12.50 -26.87
C LYS A 713 12.84 12.26 -26.60
N TRP A 714 13.47 13.11 -25.81
CA TRP A 714 14.88 12.93 -25.45
C TRP A 714 15.11 11.66 -24.62
N GLN A 715 14.21 11.34 -23.69
CA GLN A 715 14.29 10.11 -22.90
C GLN A 715 14.13 8.84 -23.77
N GLU A 716 13.32 8.89 -24.82
CA GLU A 716 13.16 7.80 -25.78
C GLU A 716 14.40 7.62 -26.69
N GLU A 717 15.13 8.71 -26.98
CA GLU A 717 16.33 8.69 -27.81
C GLU A 717 17.60 8.25 -27.04
N CYS A 718 17.60 8.32 -25.71
CA CYS A 718 18.71 7.84 -24.88
C CYS A 718 18.79 6.30 -24.88
N GLU A 719 20.00 5.74 -25.02
CA GLU A 719 20.24 4.29 -25.03
C GLU A 719 19.58 3.63 -23.80
N GLU A 720 18.70 2.66 -24.07
CA GLU A 720 17.93 1.83 -23.12
C GLU A 720 16.80 2.50 -22.32
N GLY A 721 16.55 3.80 -22.45
CA GLY A 721 15.42 4.46 -21.76
C GLY A 721 15.47 4.36 -20.23
N GLU A 722 16.66 4.13 -19.66
CA GLU A 722 16.92 4.01 -18.22
C GLU A 722 17.25 5.35 -17.55
N GLY A 723 17.36 6.41 -18.35
CA GLY A 723 17.72 7.76 -17.89
C GLY A 723 16.67 8.39 -16.99
N ARG A 724 17.09 8.91 -15.83
CA ARG A 724 16.20 9.65 -14.93
C ARG A 724 16.06 11.11 -15.33
N THR A 725 14.92 11.71 -15.01
CA THR A 725 14.68 13.14 -15.18
C THR A 725 14.75 13.84 -13.84
N ILE A 726 15.67 14.79 -13.68
CA ILE A 726 15.64 15.73 -12.57
C ILE A 726 14.67 16.86 -12.90
N ILE A 727 13.79 17.21 -11.98
CA ILE A 727 12.89 18.35 -12.10
C ILE A 727 13.12 19.27 -10.90
N HIS A 728 13.37 20.55 -11.16
CA HIS A 728 13.48 21.52 -10.08
C HIS A 728 12.77 22.84 -10.37
N CYS A 729 12.28 23.40 -9.27
CA CYS A 729 11.81 24.78 -9.14
C CYS A 729 12.33 25.31 -7.80
N LEU A 730 11.77 26.39 -7.27
CA LEU A 730 12.38 27.08 -6.12
C LEU A 730 12.46 26.14 -4.90
N ASN A 731 11.33 25.50 -4.59
CA ASN A 731 11.14 24.59 -3.47
C ASN A 731 11.05 23.09 -3.88
N GLY A 732 11.12 22.78 -5.18
CA GLY A 732 10.88 21.42 -5.68
C GLY A 732 9.46 20.92 -5.38
N GLY A 733 8.47 21.82 -5.40
CA GLY A 733 7.05 21.55 -5.10
C GLY A 733 6.16 21.91 -6.27
N GLY A 734 5.24 22.85 -6.08
CA GLY A 734 4.15 23.22 -6.99
C GLY A 734 4.47 23.15 -8.49
N ARG A 735 5.51 23.87 -8.95
CA ARG A 735 5.88 23.85 -10.37
C ARG A 735 6.39 22.50 -10.85
N SER A 736 7.27 21.89 -10.06
CA SER A 736 7.83 20.57 -10.36
C SER A 736 6.73 19.50 -10.35
N GLY A 737 5.76 19.64 -9.44
CA GLY A 737 4.57 18.80 -9.34
C GLY A 737 3.69 18.88 -10.56
N MET A 738 3.45 20.08 -11.12
CA MET A 738 2.69 20.19 -12.36
C MET A 738 3.36 19.49 -13.54
N PHE A 739 4.69 19.64 -13.68
CA PHE A 739 5.42 18.93 -14.73
C PHE A 739 5.28 17.41 -14.58
N CYS A 740 5.52 16.88 -13.38
CA CYS A 740 5.44 15.43 -13.13
C CYS A 740 4.01 14.92 -13.32
N ALA A 741 3.00 15.63 -12.81
CA ALA A 741 1.59 15.22 -12.88
C ALA A 741 1.10 15.17 -14.33
N ILE A 742 1.41 16.19 -15.13
CA ILE A 742 1.02 16.21 -16.54
C ILE A 742 1.76 15.13 -17.33
N GLY A 743 3.04 14.88 -17.07
CA GLY A 743 3.77 13.77 -17.69
C GLY A 743 3.14 12.40 -17.39
N ILE A 744 2.72 12.17 -16.14
CA ILE A 744 1.99 10.96 -15.77
C ILE A 744 0.65 10.86 -16.52
N VAL A 745 -0.12 11.95 -16.58
CA VAL A 745 -1.42 11.99 -17.27
C VAL A 745 -1.28 11.75 -18.78
N VAL A 746 -0.27 12.33 -19.42
CA VAL A 746 0.02 12.11 -20.85
C VAL A 746 0.28 10.62 -21.12
N GLU A 747 1.04 9.94 -20.27
CA GLU A 747 1.27 8.49 -20.41
C GLU A 747 0.01 7.66 -20.15
N MET A 748 -0.85 8.05 -19.19
CA MET A 748 -2.16 7.41 -18.98
C MET A 748 -3.05 7.49 -20.22
N VAL A 749 -3.08 8.66 -20.86
CA VAL A 749 -3.84 8.86 -22.11
C VAL A 749 -3.30 7.94 -23.21
N LYS A 750 -1.99 7.93 -23.44
CA LYS A 750 -1.36 7.13 -24.50
C LYS A 750 -1.60 5.62 -24.35
N ARG A 751 -1.63 5.11 -23.12
CA ARG A 751 -1.58 3.65 -22.86
C ARG A 751 -2.91 3.06 -22.41
N GLN A 752 -3.68 3.82 -21.64
CA GLN A 752 -4.91 3.33 -21.03
C GLN A 752 -6.16 4.08 -21.48
N ASN A 753 -5.99 5.10 -22.34
CA ASN A 753 -7.09 5.89 -22.88
C ASN A 753 -7.97 6.52 -21.77
N VAL A 754 -7.30 6.96 -20.69
CA VAL A 754 -7.92 7.51 -19.48
C VAL A 754 -7.15 8.74 -19.01
N VAL A 755 -7.85 9.68 -18.36
CA VAL A 755 -7.26 10.83 -17.68
C VAL A 755 -7.63 10.75 -16.20
N ASP A 756 -6.64 10.72 -15.31
CA ASP A 756 -6.85 10.75 -13.85
C ASP A 756 -5.83 11.70 -13.19
N VAL A 757 -6.16 12.99 -13.20
CA VAL A 757 -5.30 14.04 -12.62
C VAL A 757 -5.22 13.88 -11.09
N PHE A 758 -6.32 13.50 -10.45
CA PHE A 758 -6.35 13.28 -9.00
C PHE A 758 -5.37 12.18 -8.58
N HIS A 759 -5.40 11.02 -9.24
CA HIS A 759 -4.48 9.92 -8.96
C HIS A 759 -3.03 10.31 -9.23
N ALA A 760 -2.75 11.01 -10.35
CA ALA A 760 -1.40 11.47 -10.67
C ALA A 760 -0.84 12.38 -9.57
N VAL A 761 -1.62 13.38 -9.11
CA VAL A 761 -1.16 14.31 -8.07
C VAL A 761 -1.09 13.63 -6.70
N LYS A 762 -2.06 12.77 -6.35
CA LYS A 762 -2.04 12.01 -5.09
C LYS A 762 -0.79 11.14 -4.98
N THR A 763 -0.42 10.45 -6.06
CA THR A 763 0.79 9.62 -6.14
C THR A 763 2.06 10.44 -5.92
N LEU A 764 2.14 11.65 -6.48
CA LEU A 764 3.26 12.56 -6.21
C LEU A 764 3.27 13.05 -4.75
N ARG A 765 2.09 13.38 -4.20
CA ARG A 765 1.94 13.85 -2.80
C ARG A 765 2.25 12.79 -1.75
N ASN A 766 2.07 11.51 -2.10
CA ASN A 766 2.51 10.38 -1.28
C ASN A 766 4.04 10.37 -1.07
N SER A 767 4.80 10.91 -2.03
CA SER A 767 6.27 11.03 -1.96
C SER A 767 6.73 12.39 -1.43
N LYS A 768 6.04 13.49 -1.78
CA LYS A 768 6.33 14.84 -1.25
C LYS A 768 5.03 15.66 -1.17
N PRO A 769 4.57 16.09 0.02
CA PRO A 769 3.22 16.66 0.18
C PRO A 769 2.92 17.94 -0.61
N ASN A 770 3.92 18.76 -0.91
CA ASN A 770 3.76 20.05 -1.58
C ASN A 770 3.81 19.96 -3.12
N MET A 771 3.39 18.82 -3.69
CA MET A 771 3.27 18.66 -5.14
C MET A 771 1.92 19.21 -5.61
N VAL A 772 1.95 20.16 -6.56
CA VAL A 772 0.78 20.92 -7.06
C VAL A 772 0.05 21.60 -5.89
N GLU A 773 0.53 22.77 -5.47
CA GLU A 773 0.18 23.38 -4.18
C GLU A 773 -1.10 24.23 -4.22
N ALA A 774 -1.47 24.72 -5.41
CA ALA A 774 -2.56 25.67 -5.59
C ALA A 774 -3.68 25.10 -6.48
N PRO A 775 -4.95 25.49 -6.26
CA PRO A 775 -6.07 25.05 -7.10
C PRO A 775 -5.93 25.48 -8.57
N GLU A 776 -5.29 26.62 -8.83
CA GLU A 776 -4.97 27.08 -10.19
C GLU A 776 -3.99 26.12 -10.88
N GLN A 777 -3.00 25.63 -10.15
CA GLN A 777 -2.04 24.64 -10.64
C GLN A 777 -2.73 23.29 -10.93
N TYR A 778 -3.63 22.88 -10.04
CA TYR A 778 -4.41 21.66 -10.22
C TYR A 778 -5.31 21.72 -11.45
N ARG A 779 -6.04 22.83 -11.63
CA ARG A 779 -6.84 23.10 -12.83
C ARG A 779 -5.99 23.11 -14.10
N PHE A 780 -4.80 23.70 -14.04
CA PHE A 780 -3.90 23.76 -15.19
C PHE A 780 -3.49 22.36 -15.68
N CYS A 781 -3.38 21.37 -14.79
CA CYS A 781 -3.12 19.99 -15.17
C CYS A 781 -4.26 19.43 -16.05
N TYR A 782 -5.53 19.67 -15.69
CA TYR A 782 -6.68 19.33 -16.54
C TYR A 782 -6.69 20.11 -17.86
N ASP A 783 -6.39 21.41 -17.82
CA ASP A 783 -6.37 22.25 -19.01
C ASP A 783 -5.32 21.80 -20.04
N VAL A 784 -4.17 21.29 -19.58
CA VAL A 784 -3.11 20.72 -20.42
C VAL A 784 -3.48 19.32 -20.91
N ALA A 785 -4.14 18.49 -20.08
CA ALA A 785 -4.67 17.21 -20.54
C ALA A 785 -5.68 17.40 -21.70
N LEU A 786 -6.57 18.40 -21.61
CA LEU A 786 -7.47 18.76 -22.71
C LEU A 786 -6.71 19.24 -23.95
N GLU A 787 -5.70 20.10 -23.77
CA GLU A 787 -4.85 20.59 -24.88
C GLU A 787 -4.14 19.43 -25.59
N TYR A 788 -3.65 18.44 -24.84
CA TYR A 788 -3.02 17.25 -25.41
C TYR A 788 -4.01 16.45 -26.25
N LEU A 789 -5.23 16.23 -25.75
CA LEU A 789 -6.28 15.51 -26.49
C LEU A 789 -6.77 16.26 -27.73
N GLU A 790 -6.78 17.59 -27.73
CA GLU A 790 -7.18 18.39 -28.89
C GLU A 790 -6.07 18.56 -29.94
N SER A 791 -4.82 18.25 -29.58
CA SER A 791 -3.65 18.34 -30.46
C SER A 791 -3.12 17.01 -30.97
N SER A 792 -3.60 15.88 -30.41
CA SER A 792 -3.21 14.51 -30.78
C SER A 792 -3.99 13.94 -31.95
#